data_AF-A0A1I5HA61-F1
#
_entry.id   AF-A0A1I5HA61-F1
#
_cell.length_a   1.000
_cell.length_b   1.000
_cell.length_c   1.000
_cell.angle_alpha   90.00
_cell.angle_beta   90.00
_cell.angle_gamma   90.00
#
_symmetry.space_group_name_H-M   'P 1'
#
loop_
_entity.id
_entity.type
_entity.pdbx_description
1 polymer ?
#
loop_
_entity_poly.entity_id
_entity_poly.type
_entity_poly.pdbx_seq_one_letter_code
_entity_poly.pdbx_strand_id
1 'polypeptide(L)'
;MASRMDLYRTKRNDDLGDPNYWDRKFKDIDARISVNEEQRDTLEEVIEEGRQVFREKANEVLLPLIKEVHEMADVGALLRTTSATEHDLSLGGKVFYIDEGHRLSFAAPAYVTIYRMESPQAAMLGEVVSYTKDTGELVVDVTKAEGTGYGGGWTVTVGNPSDTVDAIVGVFQARDDTKEYKNEAKLAQAGAVKAQELTEQARGETEAFAQSIHNDADRAEDAIDELETIKGSQSKIYLGAFAVDPLLDLNGDPLVKGAEYYNTVDKVKKIYDGNGWTVSYVPVGSEVTSVFGRMGNVTAQVGDYSSEKISRTVGAGGVDGATVEAALADLRSTADTDRSAKADKVRKVTGSGLATGGGDLSADRVIDVPEASDAEARQGTNGTKAMTARRTKAAIDALVPEADTTKHGKVILATPTQGSQGIAGVVVDAALMKASIDAAIDALVGGAPATLDQIHELADAIGDDPNFATTVANQIASKLDASNVTAWALQNLLGAGGASTVRSNLGVMSSTDINSALSDKSNTGHTHDDRYYTKSIADGRFLGKGATAANATKLGGHLASYFAAATSLGNYYNKTTSDSRYLGKAAKAADSDKVDGKHASELGASIALLEDQKPSGVHGQVGSTSWYVRHLNTEVSDPDGIVTLASNAFTVSKDCFAIISSPGRDISQYRLWNVTNNKPATGVTYSYSGGGYTFPNTFFARLTAGKKYRVEQKDNMVLSNVSASGAGVEVYTRVMLIG
;
A
#
# COMPACT_ATOMS: atom_id res chain seq x y z
N MET A 1 87.31 46.23 14.92
CA MET A 1 86.75 45.94 13.58
C MET A 1 86.69 47.26 12.84
N ALA A 2 87.27 47.35 11.64
CA ALA A 2 87.19 48.58 10.83
C ALA A 2 85.72 48.95 10.62
N SER A 3 85.39 50.24 10.69
CA SER A 3 84.00 50.65 10.47
C SER A 3 83.64 50.34 9.01
N ARG A 4 82.40 49.91 8.74
CA ARG A 4 81.95 49.64 7.36
C ARG A 4 82.17 50.84 6.43
N MET A 5 82.16 52.06 6.98
CA MET A 5 82.48 53.30 6.26
C MET A 5 83.88 53.31 5.63
N ASP A 6 84.85 52.62 6.24
CA ASP A 6 86.23 52.52 5.75
C ASP A 6 86.37 51.64 4.49
N LEU A 7 85.36 50.83 4.18
CA LEU A 7 85.27 50.01 2.94
C LEU A 7 84.69 50.80 1.76
N TYR A 8 83.93 51.88 2.01
CA TYR A 8 83.34 52.70 0.94
C TYR A 8 84.21 53.91 0.58
N ARG A 9 85.03 54.39 1.50
CA ARG A 9 85.89 55.56 1.29
C ARG A 9 86.99 55.28 0.27
N THR A 10 86.97 56.03 -0.84
CA THR A 10 88.06 56.02 -1.83
C THR A 10 89.33 56.59 -1.22
N LYS A 11 90.41 55.81 -1.25
CA LYS A 11 91.72 56.18 -0.72
C LYS A 11 92.58 56.71 -1.86
N ARG A 12 93.56 57.56 -1.50
CA ARG A 12 94.56 58.03 -2.46
C ARG A 12 95.39 56.82 -2.89
N ASN A 13 95.34 56.47 -4.18
CA ASN A 13 95.92 55.28 -4.85
C ASN A 13 94.97 54.09 -5.10
N ASP A 14 93.66 54.23 -4.89
CA ASP A 14 92.70 53.25 -5.41
C ASP A 14 92.59 53.36 -6.94
N ASP A 15 92.63 52.23 -7.65
CA ASP A 15 92.44 52.17 -9.11
C ASP A 15 90.94 52.13 -9.44
N LEU A 16 90.44 53.25 -9.98
CA LEU A 16 89.03 53.40 -10.35
C LEU A 16 88.68 52.67 -11.66
N GLY A 17 89.69 52.17 -12.40
CA GLY A 17 89.51 51.37 -13.62
C GLY A 17 89.47 49.85 -13.37
N ASP A 18 89.82 49.38 -12.17
CA ASP A 18 89.72 47.95 -11.81
C ASP A 18 88.24 47.57 -11.59
N PRO A 19 87.67 46.68 -12.41
CA PRO A 19 86.29 46.23 -12.26
C PRO A 19 85.99 45.66 -10.86
N ASN A 20 86.99 45.04 -10.22
CA ASN A 20 86.84 44.44 -8.89
C ASN A 20 86.67 45.49 -7.78
N TYR A 21 87.10 46.73 -8.00
CA TYR A 21 86.90 47.83 -7.05
C TYR A 21 85.43 48.23 -6.94
N TRP A 22 84.75 48.31 -8.09
CA TRP A 22 83.34 48.69 -8.19
C TRP A 22 82.38 47.53 -7.90
N ASP A 23 82.69 46.33 -8.40
CA ASP A 23 81.84 45.14 -8.28
C ASP A 23 81.54 44.78 -6.82
N ARG A 24 82.52 44.92 -5.91
CA ARG A 24 82.33 44.69 -4.48
C ARG A 24 81.35 45.68 -3.82
N LYS A 25 81.35 46.95 -4.24
CA LYS A 25 80.46 47.97 -3.68
C LYS A 25 79.04 47.82 -4.24
N PHE A 26 78.91 47.49 -5.52
CA PHE A 26 77.61 47.24 -6.13
C PHE A 26 76.96 45.98 -5.56
N LYS A 27 77.70 44.89 -5.35
CA LYS A 27 77.18 43.68 -4.68
C LYS A 27 76.66 43.94 -3.26
N ASP A 28 77.33 44.79 -2.49
CA ASP A 28 76.84 45.13 -1.15
C ASP A 28 75.63 46.08 -1.18
N ILE A 29 75.58 47.02 -2.13
CA ILE A 29 74.39 47.87 -2.34
C ILE A 29 73.20 47.03 -2.78
N ASP A 30 73.41 46.11 -3.71
CA ASP A 30 72.40 45.20 -4.24
C ASP A 30 71.83 44.28 -3.15
N ALA A 31 72.70 43.68 -2.33
CA ALA A 31 72.28 42.90 -1.18
C ALA A 31 71.44 43.72 -0.16
N ARG A 32 71.73 45.01 0.01
CA ARG A 32 70.95 45.89 0.90
C ARG A 32 69.62 46.30 0.30
N ILE A 33 69.57 46.49 -1.02
CA ILE A 33 68.33 46.78 -1.74
C ILE A 33 67.42 45.56 -1.68
N SER A 34 67.96 44.37 -1.95
CA SER A 34 67.24 43.10 -1.84
C SER A 34 66.64 42.87 -0.45
N VAL A 35 67.41 43.09 0.63
CA VAL A 35 66.88 42.94 2.00
C VAL A 35 65.82 44.00 2.32
N ASN A 36 65.94 45.23 1.79
CA ASN A 36 64.92 46.27 1.98
C ASN A 36 63.65 46.00 1.17
N GLU A 37 63.76 45.40 -0.02
CA GLU A 37 62.62 44.97 -0.83
C GLU A 37 61.87 43.83 -0.11
N GLU A 38 62.61 42.84 0.40
CA GLU A 38 62.05 41.76 1.24
C GLU A 38 61.33 42.30 2.48
N GLN A 39 61.91 43.30 3.17
CA GLN A 39 61.25 43.95 4.32
C GLN A 39 59.99 44.73 3.94
N ARG A 40 59.95 45.36 2.77
CA ARG A 40 58.76 46.08 2.30
C ARG A 40 57.61 45.11 2.02
N ASP A 41 57.91 43.98 1.41
CA ASP A 41 56.90 42.94 1.13
C ASP A 41 56.29 42.41 2.45
N THR A 42 57.11 42.18 3.48
CA THR A 42 56.60 41.76 4.80
C THR A 42 55.76 42.83 5.50
N LEU A 43 56.08 44.11 5.32
CA LEU A 43 55.32 45.20 5.95
C LEU A 43 53.96 45.39 5.27
N GLU A 44 53.89 45.24 3.95
CA GLU A 44 52.64 45.28 3.19
C GLU A 44 51.71 44.12 3.57
N GLU A 45 52.27 42.92 3.77
CA GLU A 45 51.54 41.75 4.26
C GLU A 45 50.93 42.00 5.66
N VAL A 46 51.73 42.48 6.61
CA VAL A 46 51.28 42.80 7.98
C VAL A 46 50.20 43.90 8.00
N ILE A 47 50.28 44.88 7.10
CA ILE A 47 49.26 45.94 6.99
C ILE A 47 47.93 45.35 6.49
N GLU A 48 47.94 44.44 5.53
CA GLU A 48 46.71 43.84 5.03
C GLU A 48 46.09 42.87 6.04
N GLU A 49 46.90 42.09 6.76
CA GLU A 49 46.43 41.28 7.89
C GLU A 49 45.77 42.16 8.97
N GLY A 50 46.41 43.26 9.36
CA GLY A 50 45.86 44.20 10.34
C GLY A 50 44.52 44.82 9.89
N ARG A 51 44.37 45.10 8.59
CA ARG A 51 43.11 45.59 8.00
C ARG A 51 42.01 44.53 8.03
N GLN A 52 42.32 43.28 7.73
CA GLN A 52 41.36 42.18 7.80
C GLN A 52 40.85 41.99 9.23
N VAL A 53 41.77 41.89 10.20
CA VAL A 53 41.41 41.70 11.62
C VAL A 53 40.55 42.86 12.15
N PHE A 54 40.86 44.10 11.76
CA PHE A 54 40.05 45.26 12.17
C PHE A 54 38.63 45.19 11.59
N ARG A 55 38.46 44.85 10.31
CA ARG A 55 37.15 44.71 9.67
C ARG A 55 36.32 43.61 10.33
N GLU A 56 36.93 42.46 10.61
CA GLU A 56 36.25 41.33 11.27
C GLU A 56 35.75 41.70 12.66
N LYS A 57 36.61 42.31 13.50
CA LYS A 57 36.21 42.74 14.85
C LYS A 57 35.17 43.85 14.85
N ALA A 58 35.25 44.80 13.91
CA ALA A 58 34.24 45.85 13.78
C ALA A 58 32.87 45.27 13.44
N ASN A 59 32.82 44.28 12.54
CA ASN A 59 31.58 43.60 12.18
C ASN A 59 31.01 42.78 13.36
N GLU A 60 31.85 42.04 14.07
CA GLU A 60 31.42 41.20 15.20
C GLU A 60 30.77 42.02 16.33
N VAL A 61 31.29 43.23 16.61
CA VAL A 61 30.80 44.09 17.71
C VAL A 61 29.63 44.97 17.29
N LEU A 62 29.65 45.54 16.07
CA LEU A 62 28.67 46.55 15.67
C LEU A 62 27.38 45.97 15.09
N LEU A 63 27.44 44.80 14.45
CA LEU A 63 26.25 44.19 13.82
C LEU A 63 25.13 43.83 14.81
N PRO A 64 25.40 43.25 16.00
CA PRO A 64 24.35 42.93 16.97
C PRO A 64 23.67 44.19 17.52
N LEU A 65 24.44 45.23 17.81
CA LEU A 65 23.93 46.49 18.35
C LEU A 65 23.05 47.23 17.33
N ILE A 66 23.47 47.25 16.07
CA ILE A 66 22.70 47.84 14.97
C ILE A 66 21.38 47.08 14.79
N LYS A 67 21.38 45.75 14.95
CA LYS A 67 20.19 44.91 14.80
C LYS A 67 19.16 45.18 15.90
N GLU A 68 19.57 45.25 17.16
CA GLU A 68 18.65 45.59 18.27
C GLU A 68 18.02 46.98 18.12
N VAL A 69 18.82 47.98 17.71
CA VAL A 69 18.30 49.34 17.48
C VAL A 69 17.37 49.39 16.26
N HIS A 70 17.63 48.60 15.21
CA HIS A 70 16.74 48.49 14.05
C HIS A 70 15.40 47.84 14.41
N GLU A 71 15.43 46.79 15.24
CA GLU A 71 14.22 46.09 15.69
C GLU A 71 13.36 46.96 16.62
N MET A 72 13.96 47.84 17.41
CA MET A 72 13.24 48.81 18.26
C MET A 72 12.75 50.06 17.50
N ALA A 73 13.40 50.44 16.40
CA ALA A 73 13.05 51.61 15.60
C ALA A 73 12.02 51.31 14.49
N ASP A 74 11.70 50.04 14.23
CA ASP A 74 10.75 49.65 13.20
C ASP A 74 9.30 49.86 13.68
N VAL A 75 8.69 50.96 13.23
CA VAL A 75 7.27 51.30 13.45
C VAL A 75 6.35 50.15 12.99
N GLY A 76 6.80 49.31 12.05
CA GLY A 76 6.06 48.13 11.58
C GLY A 76 5.85 47.06 12.65
N ALA A 77 6.76 46.93 13.63
CA ALA A 77 6.64 45.95 14.72
C ALA A 77 5.62 46.36 15.80
N LEU A 78 5.36 47.67 15.96
CA LEU A 78 4.37 48.19 16.92
C LEU A 78 2.92 48.06 16.41
N LEU A 79 2.72 48.01 15.10
CA LEU A 79 1.41 48.02 14.43
C LEU A 79 1.05 46.67 13.79
N ARG A 80 1.81 45.62 14.09
CA ARG A 80 1.56 44.27 13.59
C ARG A 80 1.68 43.26 14.72
N THR A 81 0.75 42.32 14.76
CA THR A 81 0.73 41.27 15.78
C THR A 81 0.11 39.99 15.24
N THR A 82 0.08 38.95 16.05
CA THR A 82 -0.46 37.63 15.72
C THR A 82 -1.45 37.17 16.77
N SER A 83 -2.41 36.36 16.34
CA SER A 83 -3.43 35.75 17.19
C SER A 83 -3.71 34.33 16.72
N ALA A 84 -3.58 33.37 17.63
CA ALA A 84 -3.97 31.98 17.39
C ALA A 84 -5.49 31.72 17.50
N THR A 85 -6.30 32.72 17.85
CA THR A 85 -7.75 32.52 18.11
C THR A 85 -8.50 32.09 16.85
N GLU A 86 -9.26 31.00 16.95
CA GLU A 86 -9.98 30.44 15.82
C GLU A 86 -11.29 31.19 15.57
N HIS A 87 -11.48 31.63 14.33
CA HIS A 87 -12.71 32.29 13.87
C HIS A 87 -13.10 31.79 12.49
N ASP A 88 -14.40 31.87 12.20
CA ASP A 88 -14.94 31.81 10.86
C ASP A 88 -14.75 33.14 10.12
N LEU A 89 -14.60 33.09 8.80
CA LEU A 89 -14.56 34.27 7.93
C LEU A 89 -15.98 34.80 7.71
N SER A 90 -16.42 35.70 8.58
CA SER A 90 -17.76 36.29 8.51
C SER A 90 -17.80 37.71 9.05
N LEU A 91 -18.87 38.44 8.75
CA LEU A 91 -19.08 39.82 9.20
C LEU A 91 -19.55 39.87 10.67
N GLY A 92 -19.33 41.02 11.31
CA GLY A 92 -19.75 41.31 12.68
C GLY A 92 -18.63 41.18 13.72
N GLY A 93 -19.00 41.36 15.00
CA GLY A 93 -18.06 41.40 16.12
C GLY A 93 -17.31 40.08 16.36
N LYS A 94 -15.98 40.14 16.37
CA LYS A 94 -15.07 39.04 16.68
C LYS A 94 -14.04 39.44 17.74
N VAL A 95 -13.56 38.47 18.52
CA VAL A 95 -12.61 38.69 19.62
C VAL A 95 -11.34 37.89 19.37
N PHE A 96 -10.22 38.56 19.18
CA PHE A 96 -8.90 37.96 18.94
C PHE A 96 -8.03 38.08 20.19
N TYR A 97 -7.39 37.00 20.61
CA TYR A 97 -6.39 37.03 21.68
C TYR A 97 -5.00 37.14 21.08
N ILE A 98 -4.32 38.25 21.34
CA ILE A 98 -2.95 38.52 20.89
C ILE A 98 -1.96 37.62 21.63
N ASP A 99 -0.97 37.11 20.90
CA ASP A 99 0.07 36.24 21.44
C ASP A 99 0.91 36.94 22.52
N GLU A 100 1.29 36.22 23.57
CA GLU A 100 1.84 36.76 24.82
C GLU A 100 3.07 37.67 24.61
N GLY A 101 3.95 37.33 23.67
CA GLY A 101 5.16 38.11 23.37
C GLY A 101 4.90 39.48 22.73
N HIS A 102 3.70 39.73 22.18
CA HIS A 102 3.39 40.96 21.43
C HIS A 102 2.40 41.88 22.18
N ARG A 103 1.83 41.45 23.31
CA ARG A 103 0.73 42.16 23.97
C ARG A 103 1.10 43.57 24.45
N LEU A 104 2.30 43.70 25.00
CA LEU A 104 2.77 44.94 25.62
C LEU A 104 3.30 45.94 24.58
N SER A 105 3.87 45.45 23.48
CA SER A 105 4.43 46.25 22.40
C SER A 105 3.39 46.65 21.35
N PHE A 106 2.33 45.87 21.15
CA PHE A 106 1.30 46.16 20.15
C PHE A 106 0.45 47.37 20.53
N ALA A 107 0.34 48.32 19.61
CA ALA A 107 -0.55 49.46 19.67
C ALA A 107 -1.71 49.24 18.68
N ALA A 108 -2.90 48.93 19.19
CA ALA A 108 -4.07 48.66 18.36
C ALA A 108 -4.51 49.92 17.59
N PRO A 109 -4.50 49.91 16.24
CA PRO A 109 -5.00 51.02 15.43
C PRO A 109 -6.53 51.03 15.41
N ALA A 110 -7.15 52.13 14.94
CA ALA A 110 -8.61 52.26 14.89
C ALA A 110 -9.28 51.27 13.93
N TYR A 111 -8.55 50.84 12.90
CA TYR A 111 -9.04 49.90 11.90
C TYR A 111 -7.94 48.92 11.55
N VAL A 112 -8.30 47.65 11.42
CA VAL A 112 -7.34 46.54 11.28
C VAL A 112 -7.64 45.67 10.08
N THR A 113 -6.56 45.18 9.49
CA THR A 113 -6.56 44.12 8.49
C THR A 113 -6.10 42.83 9.15
N ILE A 114 -6.87 41.77 8.98
CA ILE A 114 -6.68 40.48 9.63
C ILE A 114 -6.60 39.40 8.55
N TYR A 115 -5.48 38.69 8.42
CA TYR A 115 -5.28 37.69 7.37
C TYR A 115 -4.36 36.56 7.85
N ARG A 116 -4.34 35.43 7.15
CA ARG A 116 -3.41 34.32 7.44
C ARG A 116 -2.17 34.40 6.54
N MET A 117 -0.98 34.27 7.11
CA MET A 117 0.28 34.33 6.35
C MET A 117 0.44 33.15 5.38
N GLU A 118 -0.13 32.00 5.71
CA GLU A 118 -0.08 30.76 4.92
C GLU A 118 -1.20 30.65 3.87
N SER A 119 -2.27 31.46 4.02
CA SER A 119 -3.39 31.51 3.08
C SER A 119 -4.00 32.91 3.06
N PRO A 120 -3.33 33.90 2.43
CA PRO A 120 -3.75 35.31 2.46
C PRO A 120 -5.06 35.57 1.70
N GLN A 121 -5.58 34.59 0.95
CA GLN A 121 -6.90 34.60 0.34
C GLN A 121 -8.05 34.56 1.37
N ALA A 122 -7.73 34.31 2.65
CA ALA A 122 -8.65 34.39 3.78
C ALA A 122 -8.33 35.64 4.61
N ALA A 123 -9.11 36.71 4.45
CA ALA A 123 -8.86 38.00 5.08
C ALA A 123 -10.15 38.70 5.56
N MET A 124 -10.01 39.52 6.59
CA MET A 124 -11.05 40.32 7.23
C MET A 124 -10.56 41.75 7.44
N LEU A 125 -11.46 42.71 7.27
CA LEU A 125 -11.23 44.13 7.55
C LEU A 125 -12.29 44.60 8.53
N GLY A 126 -11.85 45.25 9.61
CA GLY A 126 -12.77 45.64 10.67
C GLY A 126 -12.28 46.78 11.54
N GLU A 127 -13.22 47.43 12.21
CA GLU A 127 -12.96 48.51 13.16
C GLU A 127 -12.60 47.91 14.52
N VAL A 128 -11.54 48.42 15.15
CA VAL A 128 -11.17 47.99 16.50
C VAL A 128 -12.11 48.65 17.50
N VAL A 129 -12.87 47.84 18.22
CA VAL A 129 -13.81 48.29 19.25
C VAL A 129 -13.08 48.49 20.59
N SER A 130 -12.17 47.57 20.93
CA SER A 130 -11.36 47.67 22.16
C SER A 130 -10.11 46.78 22.10
N TYR A 131 -9.09 47.14 22.88
CA TYR A 131 -7.91 46.31 23.11
C TYR A 131 -7.46 46.37 24.57
N THR A 132 -7.39 45.21 25.23
CA THR A 132 -6.93 45.07 26.61
C THR A 132 -5.53 44.47 26.65
N LYS A 133 -4.52 45.26 27.03
CA LYS A 133 -3.10 44.85 27.00
C LYS A 133 -2.78 43.68 27.94
N ASP A 134 -3.42 43.62 29.10
CA ASP A 134 -3.12 42.60 30.12
C ASP A 134 -3.61 41.21 29.70
N THR A 135 -4.77 41.13 29.07
CA THR A 135 -5.37 39.86 28.60
C THR A 135 -5.04 39.56 27.13
N GLY A 136 -4.57 40.55 26.37
CA GLY A 136 -4.36 40.46 24.92
C GLY A 136 -5.66 40.45 24.12
N GLU A 137 -6.80 40.77 24.74
CA GLU A 137 -8.11 40.70 24.09
C GLU A 137 -8.33 41.90 23.17
N LEU A 138 -8.45 41.64 21.86
CA LEU A 138 -8.72 42.62 20.80
C LEU A 138 -10.10 42.35 20.22
N VAL A 139 -11.05 43.26 20.43
CA VAL A 139 -12.40 43.18 19.88
C VAL A 139 -12.45 43.97 18.58
N VAL A 140 -12.90 43.34 17.50
CA VAL A 140 -12.96 43.91 16.16
C VAL A 140 -14.34 43.70 15.56
N ASP A 141 -14.97 44.75 15.06
CA ASP A 141 -16.19 44.65 14.26
C ASP A 141 -15.83 44.47 12.77
N VAL A 142 -15.99 43.25 12.26
CA VAL A 142 -15.61 42.88 10.90
C VAL A 142 -16.63 43.42 9.91
N THR A 143 -16.21 44.36 9.08
CA THR A 143 -17.05 45.04 8.09
C THR A 143 -16.90 44.47 6.67
N LYS A 144 -15.80 43.77 6.38
CA LYS A 144 -15.57 43.02 5.13
C LYS A 144 -14.84 41.72 5.44
N ALA A 145 -15.20 40.64 4.75
CA ALA A 145 -14.53 39.35 4.83
C ALA A 145 -14.49 38.70 3.45
N GLU A 146 -13.37 38.06 3.11
CA GLU A 146 -13.18 37.34 1.85
C GLU A 146 -12.48 35.99 2.11
N GLY A 147 -12.84 34.99 1.30
CA GLY A 147 -12.43 33.61 1.47
C GLY A 147 -13.46 32.78 2.25
N THR A 148 -13.16 31.49 2.41
CA THR A 148 -14.00 30.52 3.11
C THR A 148 -13.17 29.69 4.06
N GLY A 149 -13.67 29.40 5.26
CA GLY A 149 -12.98 28.50 6.21
C GLY A 149 -13.08 28.94 7.67
N TYR A 150 -12.68 28.02 8.54
CA TYR A 150 -12.56 28.20 9.99
C TYR A 150 -11.09 28.01 10.41
N GLY A 151 -10.64 28.66 11.48
CA GLY A 151 -9.30 28.44 12.06
C GLY A 151 -8.61 29.69 12.59
N GLY A 152 -7.40 29.50 13.14
CA GLY A 152 -6.58 30.55 13.78
C GLY A 152 -5.40 31.01 12.93
N GLY A 153 -4.33 31.46 13.59
CA GLY A 153 -3.08 31.87 12.92
C GLY A 153 -3.16 33.23 12.22
N TRP A 154 -3.96 34.13 12.76
CA TRP A 154 -4.20 35.45 12.20
C TRP A 154 -3.03 36.38 12.42
N THR A 155 -2.65 37.11 11.38
CA THR A 155 -1.84 38.32 11.47
C THR A 155 -2.78 39.51 11.48
N VAL A 156 -2.66 40.35 12.51
CA VAL A 156 -3.42 41.60 12.65
C VAL A 156 -2.46 42.75 12.36
N THR A 157 -2.85 43.66 11.48
CA THR A 157 -2.08 44.87 11.18
C THR A 157 -2.99 46.06 10.93
N VAL A 158 -2.40 47.24 10.71
CA VAL A 158 -3.16 48.45 10.37
C VAL A 158 -3.91 48.25 9.06
N GLY A 159 -5.18 48.66 9.04
CA GLY A 159 -6.02 48.69 7.84
C GLY A 159 -6.63 50.08 7.64
N ASN A 160 -7.07 50.35 6.42
CA ASN A 160 -7.86 51.54 6.10
C ASN A 160 -9.32 51.13 5.76
N PRO A 161 -10.35 51.87 6.20
CA PRO A 161 -11.75 51.58 5.85
C PRO A 161 -12.01 51.54 4.32
N SER A 162 -11.20 52.27 3.56
CA SER A 162 -11.28 52.30 2.09
C SER A 162 -10.60 51.12 1.40
N ASP A 163 -9.83 50.30 2.11
CA ASP A 163 -9.17 49.12 1.55
C ASP A 163 -10.22 48.08 1.11
N THR A 164 -9.92 47.37 0.02
CA THR A 164 -10.67 46.18 -0.41
C THR A 164 -9.91 44.93 -0.01
N VAL A 165 -10.63 43.84 0.23
CA VAL A 165 -9.99 42.57 0.60
C VAL A 165 -9.14 42.02 -0.56
N ASP A 166 -9.59 42.22 -1.81
CA ASP A 166 -8.82 41.96 -3.05
C ASP A 166 -7.45 42.67 -3.11
N ALA A 167 -7.37 43.92 -2.65
CA ALA A 167 -6.13 44.70 -2.70
C ALA A 167 -5.06 44.11 -1.77
N ILE A 168 -5.47 43.48 -0.67
CA ILE A 168 -4.58 42.80 0.28
C ILE A 168 -3.97 41.57 -0.39
N VAL A 169 -4.78 40.76 -1.08
CA VAL A 169 -4.31 39.58 -1.83
C VAL A 169 -3.32 40.01 -2.93
N GLY A 170 -3.62 41.08 -3.67
CA GLY A 170 -2.75 41.60 -4.74
C GLY A 170 -1.37 42.09 -4.25
N VAL A 171 -1.30 42.72 -3.08
CA VAL A 171 -0.02 43.16 -2.47
C VAL A 171 0.84 41.95 -2.06
N PHE A 172 0.24 40.88 -1.56
CA PHE A 172 0.97 39.66 -1.21
C PHE A 172 1.50 38.91 -2.44
N GLN A 173 0.72 38.89 -3.52
CA GLN A 173 1.14 38.33 -4.80
C GLN A 173 2.38 39.07 -5.34
N ALA A 174 2.33 40.40 -5.37
CA ALA A 174 3.46 41.23 -5.80
C ALA A 174 4.71 41.06 -4.91
N ARG A 175 4.52 40.85 -3.61
CA ARG A 175 5.63 40.57 -2.67
C ARG A 175 6.28 39.21 -2.97
N ASP A 176 5.47 38.18 -3.23
CA ASP A 176 5.99 36.84 -3.48
C ASP A 176 6.68 36.76 -4.85
N ASP A 177 6.13 37.44 -5.88
CA ASP A 177 6.82 37.67 -7.16
C ASP A 177 8.17 38.40 -6.94
N THR A 178 8.20 39.41 -6.07
CA THR A 178 9.44 40.14 -5.74
C THR A 178 10.48 39.25 -5.04
N LYS A 179 10.05 38.28 -4.23
CA LYS A 179 10.97 37.30 -3.61
C LYS A 179 11.53 36.35 -4.66
N GLU A 180 10.71 35.91 -5.61
CA GLU A 180 11.13 35.07 -6.73
C GLU A 180 12.18 35.80 -7.57
N TYR A 181 11.91 37.04 -8.00
CA TYR A 181 12.89 37.86 -8.72
C TYR A 181 14.20 38.09 -7.95
N LYS A 182 14.13 38.28 -6.62
CA LYS A 182 15.34 38.40 -5.78
C LYS A 182 16.13 37.09 -5.72
N ASN A 183 15.47 35.94 -5.71
CA ASN A 183 16.13 34.65 -5.72
C ASN A 183 16.80 34.38 -7.07
N GLU A 184 16.12 34.69 -8.17
CA GLU A 184 16.70 34.64 -9.52
C GLU A 184 17.92 35.56 -9.66
N ALA A 185 17.85 36.78 -9.14
CA ALA A 185 18.98 37.71 -9.14
C ALA A 185 20.18 37.19 -8.32
N LYS A 186 19.93 36.56 -7.16
CA LYS A 186 20.99 35.92 -6.35
C LYS A 186 21.63 34.74 -7.07
N LEU A 187 20.82 33.91 -7.74
CA LEU A 187 21.30 32.80 -8.56
C LEU A 187 22.17 33.30 -9.73
N ALA A 188 21.74 34.37 -10.40
CA ALA A 188 22.51 35.01 -11.45
C ALA A 188 23.84 35.60 -10.93
N GLN A 189 23.83 36.23 -9.75
CA GLN A 189 25.04 36.73 -9.11
C GLN A 189 26.00 35.61 -8.72
N ALA A 190 25.50 34.50 -8.15
CA ALA A 190 26.30 33.32 -7.85
C ALA A 190 26.92 32.70 -9.12
N GLY A 191 26.16 32.66 -10.22
CA GLY A 191 26.65 32.24 -11.53
C GLY A 191 27.77 33.15 -12.07
N ALA A 192 27.64 34.47 -11.89
CA ALA A 192 28.66 35.44 -12.31
C ALA A 192 29.96 35.31 -11.50
N VAL A 193 29.85 35.10 -10.18
CA VAL A 193 31.02 34.82 -9.32
C VAL A 193 31.70 33.53 -9.76
N LYS A 194 30.92 32.47 -10.04
CA LYS A 194 31.50 31.21 -10.50
C LYS A 194 32.22 31.32 -11.84
N ALA A 195 31.69 32.15 -12.75
CA ALA A 195 32.35 32.44 -14.02
C ALA A 195 33.67 33.20 -13.83
N GLN A 196 33.74 34.13 -12.87
CA GLN A 196 34.98 34.83 -12.51
C GLN A 196 36.03 33.86 -11.93
N GLU A 197 35.63 32.97 -11.01
CA GLU A 197 36.52 31.94 -10.45
C GLU A 197 37.10 31.02 -11.55
N LEU A 198 36.26 30.57 -12.50
CA LEU A 198 36.71 29.74 -13.62
C LEU A 198 37.65 30.49 -14.56
N THR A 199 37.41 31.79 -14.78
CA THR A 199 38.29 32.63 -15.60
C THR A 199 39.66 32.78 -14.94
N GLU A 200 39.68 32.96 -13.62
CA GLU A 200 40.92 33.08 -12.84
C GLU A 200 41.70 31.76 -12.80
N GLN A 201 41.00 30.62 -12.69
CA GLN A 201 41.62 29.30 -12.82
C GLN A 201 42.26 29.12 -14.21
N ALA A 202 41.55 29.48 -15.29
CA ALA A 202 42.09 29.39 -16.65
C ALA A 202 43.30 30.32 -16.85
N ARG A 203 43.31 31.50 -16.22
CA ARG A 203 44.47 32.41 -16.19
C ARG A 203 45.67 31.73 -15.52
N GLY A 204 45.47 31.15 -14.33
CA GLY A 204 46.53 30.44 -13.60
C GLY A 204 47.09 29.23 -14.37
N GLU A 205 46.25 28.46 -15.05
CA GLU A 205 46.68 27.36 -15.91
C GLU A 205 47.52 27.85 -17.11
N THR A 206 47.13 28.99 -17.71
CA THR A 206 47.88 29.62 -18.81
C THR A 206 49.24 30.13 -18.34
N GLU A 207 49.31 30.74 -17.15
CA GLU A 207 50.55 31.21 -16.54
C GLU A 207 51.50 30.06 -16.18
N ALA A 208 50.96 28.97 -15.63
CA ALA A 208 51.74 27.76 -15.35
C ALA A 208 52.33 27.14 -16.62
N PHE A 209 51.55 27.12 -17.71
CA PHE A 209 52.03 26.66 -19.02
C PHE A 209 53.12 27.57 -19.57
N ALA A 210 52.95 28.90 -19.49
CA ALA A 210 53.96 29.87 -19.90
C ALA A 210 55.27 29.71 -19.11
N GLN A 211 55.18 29.45 -17.81
CA GLN A 211 56.35 29.18 -16.97
C GLN A 211 57.04 27.87 -17.35
N SER A 212 56.29 26.81 -17.69
CA SER A 212 56.87 25.56 -18.17
C SER A 212 57.68 25.77 -19.46
N ILE A 213 57.19 26.59 -20.39
CA ILE A 213 57.91 26.92 -21.62
C ILE A 213 59.20 27.67 -21.31
N HIS A 214 59.19 28.63 -20.38
CA HIS A 214 60.41 29.34 -19.96
C HIS A 214 61.42 28.37 -19.36
N ASN A 215 60.99 27.50 -18.44
CA ASN A 215 61.88 26.51 -17.84
C ASN A 215 62.47 25.54 -18.88
N ASP A 216 61.71 25.16 -19.91
CA ASP A 216 62.22 24.31 -20.99
C ASP A 216 63.20 25.06 -21.92
N ALA A 217 63.02 26.37 -22.11
CA ALA A 217 63.98 27.21 -22.81
C ALA A 217 65.30 27.32 -22.03
N ASP A 218 65.24 27.56 -20.72
CA ASP A 218 66.43 27.62 -19.85
C ASP A 218 67.22 26.31 -19.89
N ARG A 219 66.53 25.16 -19.80
CA ARG A 219 67.17 23.83 -19.93
C ARG A 219 67.84 23.62 -21.28
N ALA A 220 67.26 24.18 -22.35
CA ALA A 220 67.84 24.08 -23.68
C ALA A 220 69.12 24.94 -23.78
N GLU A 221 69.14 26.11 -23.15
CA GLU A 221 70.31 26.99 -23.08
C GLU A 221 71.44 26.34 -22.25
N ASP A 222 71.13 25.78 -21.08
CA ASP A 222 72.08 25.01 -20.26
C ASP A 222 72.71 23.84 -21.04
N ALA A 223 71.90 23.11 -21.81
CA ALA A 223 72.38 22.00 -22.63
C ALA A 223 73.30 22.47 -23.77
N ILE A 224 73.05 23.65 -24.34
CA ILE A 224 73.92 24.26 -25.35
C ILE A 224 75.27 24.61 -24.71
N ASP A 225 75.27 25.23 -23.53
CA ASP A 225 76.50 25.59 -22.80
C ASP A 225 77.36 24.36 -22.45
N GLU A 226 76.72 23.25 -22.06
CA GLU A 226 77.42 22.00 -21.80
C GLU A 226 78.07 21.44 -23.09
N LEU A 227 77.35 21.48 -24.21
CA LEU A 227 77.88 21.05 -25.51
C LEU A 227 79.03 21.95 -25.99
N GLU A 228 78.95 23.26 -25.79
CA GLU A 228 80.04 24.19 -26.10
C GLU A 228 81.27 23.91 -25.24
N THR A 229 81.08 23.61 -23.95
CA THR A 229 82.16 23.23 -23.03
C THR A 229 82.84 21.93 -23.44
N ILE A 230 82.05 20.91 -23.82
CA ILE A 230 82.56 19.63 -24.33
C ILE A 230 83.33 19.84 -25.63
N LYS A 231 82.78 20.62 -26.57
CA LYS A 231 83.44 20.96 -27.84
C LYS A 231 84.74 21.73 -27.61
N GLY A 232 84.76 22.70 -26.69
CA GLY A 232 85.96 23.43 -26.29
C GLY A 232 87.02 22.49 -25.70
N SER A 233 86.62 21.54 -24.87
CA SER A 233 87.53 20.55 -24.28
C SER A 233 88.07 19.56 -25.32
N GLN A 234 87.23 19.09 -26.25
CA GLN A 234 87.65 18.17 -27.31
C GLN A 234 88.56 18.84 -28.34
N SER A 235 88.30 20.09 -28.71
CA SER A 235 89.13 20.84 -29.68
C SER A 235 90.55 21.14 -29.17
N LYS A 236 90.78 21.09 -27.86
CA LYS A 236 92.12 21.18 -27.24
C LYS A 236 92.92 19.89 -27.35
N ILE A 237 92.24 18.74 -27.38
CA ILE A 237 92.86 17.41 -27.38
C ILE A 237 92.92 16.83 -28.80
N TYR A 238 91.90 17.01 -29.63
CA TYR A 238 91.83 16.42 -30.96
C TYR A 238 91.87 17.51 -32.02
N LEU A 239 93.05 17.73 -32.60
CA LEU A 239 93.27 18.82 -33.54
C LEU A 239 92.90 18.45 -34.99
N GLY A 240 92.68 17.16 -35.27
CA GLY A 240 92.37 16.70 -36.62
C GLY A 240 93.62 16.32 -37.41
N ALA A 241 93.71 16.73 -38.69
CA ALA A 241 94.76 16.29 -39.61
C ALA A 241 95.61 17.45 -40.12
N PHE A 242 96.93 17.36 -39.99
CA PHE A 242 97.89 18.38 -40.43
C PHE A 242 99.05 17.75 -41.20
N ALA A 243 99.68 18.50 -42.10
CA ALA A 243 100.87 18.05 -42.82
C ALA A 243 102.18 18.29 -42.05
N VAL A 244 102.15 19.22 -41.09
CA VAL A 244 103.28 19.61 -40.23
C VAL A 244 102.79 19.71 -38.79
N ASP A 245 103.71 19.62 -37.84
CA ASP A 245 103.41 19.76 -36.41
C ASP A 245 102.76 21.13 -36.14
N PRO A 246 101.51 21.17 -35.65
CA PRO A 246 100.85 22.41 -35.30
C PRO A 246 101.53 23.02 -34.05
N LEU A 247 101.49 24.34 -33.94
CA LEU A 247 102.07 25.09 -32.82
C LEU A 247 101.01 25.59 -31.83
N LEU A 248 99.75 25.68 -32.28
CA LEU A 248 98.58 26.12 -31.53
C LEU A 248 97.46 25.11 -31.75
N ASP A 249 96.48 25.10 -30.84
CA ASP A 249 95.28 24.29 -30.98
C ASP A 249 94.30 24.88 -32.02
N LEU A 250 93.13 24.27 -32.18
CA LEU A 250 92.10 24.72 -33.13
C LEU A 250 91.42 26.04 -32.76
N ASN A 251 91.60 26.53 -31.53
CA ASN A 251 91.07 27.80 -31.05
C ASN A 251 92.15 28.92 -31.06
N GLY A 252 93.39 28.59 -31.41
CA GLY A 252 94.53 29.51 -31.41
C GLY A 252 95.27 29.62 -30.07
N ASP A 253 94.97 28.76 -29.11
CA ASP A 253 95.60 28.69 -27.80
C ASP A 253 96.87 27.80 -27.83
N PRO A 254 97.78 27.93 -26.84
CA PRO A 254 98.92 27.01 -26.71
C PRO A 254 98.50 25.55 -26.53
N LEU A 255 99.29 24.64 -27.11
CA LEU A 255 99.04 23.21 -27.04
C LEU A 255 99.08 22.66 -25.60
N VAL A 256 98.13 21.80 -25.29
CA VAL A 256 98.09 21.06 -24.01
C VAL A 256 98.74 19.69 -24.15
N LYS A 257 99.39 19.22 -23.08
CA LYS A 257 99.92 17.86 -23.02
C LYS A 257 98.78 16.85 -23.24
N GLY A 258 99.01 15.91 -24.16
CA GLY A 258 98.01 14.94 -24.60
C GLY A 258 97.22 15.37 -25.84
N ALA A 259 97.44 16.57 -26.38
CA ALA A 259 96.87 16.94 -27.67
C ALA A 259 97.36 15.99 -28.77
N GLU A 260 96.48 15.65 -29.70
CA GLU A 260 96.69 14.67 -30.76
C GLU A 260 96.28 15.22 -32.11
N TYR A 261 97.04 14.85 -33.13
CA TYR A 261 96.66 15.07 -34.52
C TYR A 261 97.16 13.93 -35.41
N TYR A 262 96.56 13.79 -36.59
CA TYR A 262 97.00 12.87 -37.61
C TYR A 262 97.92 13.58 -38.60
N ASN A 263 99.18 13.16 -38.67
CA ASN A 263 100.10 13.69 -39.67
C ASN A 263 99.81 13.05 -41.03
N THR A 264 99.37 13.86 -41.99
CA THR A 264 98.94 13.38 -43.31
C THR A 264 100.11 13.00 -44.23
N VAL A 265 101.31 13.48 -43.95
CA VAL A 265 102.54 13.15 -44.69
C VAL A 265 103.12 11.84 -44.16
N ASP A 266 103.35 11.78 -42.85
CA ASP A 266 103.95 10.62 -42.17
C ASP A 266 102.95 9.45 -42.00
N LYS A 267 101.65 9.71 -42.17
CA LYS A 267 100.54 8.77 -41.95
C LYS A 267 100.54 8.14 -40.55
N VAL A 268 100.90 8.94 -39.53
CA VAL A 268 100.92 8.51 -38.13
C VAL A 268 100.16 9.49 -37.24
N LYS A 269 99.57 8.97 -36.16
CA LYS A 269 99.00 9.81 -35.09
C LYS A 269 100.13 10.31 -34.19
N LYS A 270 100.21 11.63 -34.01
CA LYS A 270 101.16 12.29 -33.12
C LYS A 270 100.46 12.72 -31.84
N ILE A 271 101.17 12.73 -30.71
CA ILE A 271 100.72 13.22 -29.41
C ILE A 271 101.74 14.22 -28.85
N TYR A 272 101.26 15.33 -28.31
CA TYR A 272 102.08 16.37 -27.70
C TYR A 272 102.39 16.00 -26.24
N ASP A 273 103.66 15.87 -25.88
CA ASP A 273 104.06 15.40 -24.53
C ASP A 273 104.24 16.54 -23.49
N GLY A 274 104.04 17.79 -23.92
CA GLY A 274 104.25 19.02 -23.15
C GLY A 274 105.49 19.80 -23.58
N ASN A 275 106.43 19.15 -24.28
CA ASN A 275 107.68 19.73 -24.76
C ASN A 275 107.84 19.61 -26.28
N GLY A 276 107.18 18.64 -26.92
CA GLY A 276 107.19 18.44 -28.37
C GLY A 276 106.21 17.37 -28.85
N TRP A 277 106.14 17.17 -30.17
CA TRP A 277 105.31 16.15 -30.79
C TRP A 277 106.02 14.80 -30.89
N THR A 278 105.36 13.75 -30.43
CA THR A 278 105.86 12.37 -30.44
C THR A 278 104.86 11.44 -31.14
N VAL A 279 105.23 10.21 -31.52
CA VAL A 279 104.26 9.25 -32.06
C VAL A 279 103.40 8.68 -30.92
N SER A 280 102.09 8.58 -31.14
CA SER A 280 101.10 8.18 -30.11
C SER A 280 101.10 6.67 -29.79
N TYR A 281 102.00 5.90 -30.41
CA TYR A 281 102.18 4.47 -30.15
C TYR A 281 103.66 4.13 -30.11
N VAL A 282 104.00 3.10 -29.34
CA VAL A 282 105.34 2.49 -29.38
C VAL A 282 105.44 1.69 -30.68
N PRO A 283 106.36 2.04 -31.61
CA PRO A 283 106.52 1.28 -32.85
C PRO A 283 106.85 -0.18 -32.56
N VAL A 284 106.27 -1.10 -33.33
CA VAL A 284 106.58 -2.52 -33.27
C VAL A 284 108.09 -2.70 -33.48
N GLY A 285 108.81 -3.17 -32.46
CA GLY A 285 110.27 -3.33 -32.48
C GLY A 285 111.06 -2.39 -31.55
N SER A 286 110.40 -1.57 -30.74
CA SER A 286 111.09 -0.76 -29.72
C SER A 286 111.54 -1.63 -28.54
N GLU A 287 112.83 -1.66 -28.23
CA GLU A 287 113.38 -2.48 -27.14
C GLU A 287 113.10 -1.85 -25.77
N VAL A 288 112.59 -2.65 -24.84
CA VAL A 288 112.49 -2.28 -23.42
C VAL A 288 113.86 -2.52 -22.78
N THR A 289 114.58 -1.45 -22.45
CA THR A 289 115.99 -1.55 -22.01
C THR A 289 116.17 -1.90 -20.53
N SER A 290 115.11 -1.81 -19.71
CA SER A 290 115.14 -2.33 -18.34
C SER A 290 113.74 -2.65 -17.79
N VAL A 291 113.64 -3.71 -17.00
CA VAL A 291 112.42 -4.09 -16.24
C VAL A 291 112.85 -4.56 -14.85
N PHE A 292 112.29 -3.94 -13.80
CA PHE A 292 112.58 -4.23 -12.39
C PHE A 292 114.08 -4.25 -12.05
N GLY A 293 114.85 -3.29 -12.61
CA GLY A 293 116.28 -3.16 -12.36
C GLY A 293 117.17 -4.16 -13.09
N ARG A 294 116.60 -5.03 -13.96
CA ARG A 294 117.34 -5.96 -14.81
C ARG A 294 117.43 -5.41 -16.23
N MET A 295 118.60 -5.53 -16.85
CA MET A 295 118.89 -5.05 -18.22
C MET A 295 119.20 -6.24 -19.16
N GLY A 296 118.84 -6.12 -20.44
CA GLY A 296 119.10 -7.13 -21.47
C GLY A 296 117.88 -7.99 -21.81
N ASN A 297 118.10 -9.24 -22.25
CA ASN A 297 117.05 -10.18 -22.64
C ASN A 297 116.30 -10.68 -21.38
N VAL A 298 115.31 -9.92 -20.92
CA VAL A 298 114.59 -10.22 -19.67
C VAL A 298 113.48 -11.24 -19.92
N THR A 299 113.68 -12.47 -19.45
CA THR A 299 112.61 -13.49 -19.31
C THR A 299 111.89 -13.31 -17.99
N ALA A 300 110.55 -13.42 -17.99
CA ALA A 300 109.74 -13.34 -16.78
C ALA A 300 110.16 -14.42 -15.75
N GLN A 301 110.39 -14.00 -14.51
CA GLN A 301 110.70 -14.88 -13.38
C GLN A 301 109.50 -14.95 -12.42
N VAL A 302 109.39 -16.07 -11.71
CA VAL A 302 108.40 -16.26 -10.64
C VAL A 302 108.59 -15.15 -9.59
N GLY A 303 107.55 -14.34 -9.36
CA GLY A 303 107.58 -13.18 -8.45
C GLY A 303 107.71 -11.80 -9.12
N ASP A 304 108.00 -11.73 -10.43
CA ASP A 304 108.01 -10.45 -11.17
C ASP A 304 106.63 -9.81 -11.25
N TYR A 305 105.59 -10.64 -11.21
CA TYR A 305 104.19 -10.27 -11.15
C TYR A 305 103.58 -10.95 -9.92
N SER A 306 103.58 -10.27 -8.77
CA SER A 306 102.78 -10.69 -7.62
C SER A 306 101.44 -9.97 -7.64
N SER A 307 100.37 -10.66 -7.26
CA SER A 307 99.02 -10.10 -7.12
C SER A 307 99.00 -8.90 -6.16
N GLU A 308 99.92 -8.87 -5.19
CA GLU A 308 100.11 -7.78 -4.22
C GLU A 308 100.56 -6.45 -4.86
N LYS A 309 101.22 -6.48 -6.04
CA LYS A 309 101.67 -5.28 -6.75
C LYS A 309 100.60 -4.71 -7.69
N ILE A 310 99.53 -5.45 -7.96
CA ILE A 310 98.38 -4.98 -8.73
C ILE A 310 97.42 -4.34 -7.72
N SER A 311 97.75 -3.12 -7.29
CA SER A 311 96.95 -2.39 -6.30
C SER A 311 95.70 -1.82 -6.98
N ARG A 312 94.62 -2.58 -6.94
CA ARG A 312 93.28 -2.02 -7.09
C ARG A 312 92.37 -2.61 -6.03
N THR A 313 92.25 -1.92 -4.90
CA THR A 313 91.16 -2.16 -3.95
C THR A 313 89.88 -1.63 -4.57
N VAL A 314 89.10 -2.50 -5.21
CA VAL A 314 87.67 -2.29 -5.43
C VAL A 314 86.95 -3.55 -5.00
N GLY A 315 86.12 -3.44 -3.96
CA GLY A 315 85.05 -4.40 -3.63
C GLY A 315 85.45 -5.86 -3.39
N ALA A 316 85.80 -6.20 -2.14
CA ALA A 316 85.63 -7.53 -1.53
C ALA A 316 85.96 -8.78 -2.39
N GLY A 317 87.24 -8.97 -2.72
CA GLY A 317 87.77 -10.25 -3.23
C GLY A 317 89.12 -10.05 -3.90
N GLY A 318 90.18 -10.73 -3.43
CA GLY A 318 91.48 -10.68 -4.09
C GLY A 318 91.43 -11.33 -5.48
N VAL A 319 92.28 -10.86 -6.41
CA VAL A 319 92.39 -11.44 -7.76
C VAL A 319 93.11 -12.79 -7.65
N ASP A 320 92.47 -13.88 -8.07
CA ASP A 320 93.05 -15.24 -8.02
C ASP A 320 93.36 -15.77 -9.43
N GLY A 321 94.54 -16.35 -9.63
CA GLY A 321 94.96 -16.85 -10.95
C GLY A 321 96.46 -17.09 -11.09
N ALA A 322 96.84 -18.33 -11.46
CA ALA A 322 98.24 -18.72 -11.68
C ALA A 322 98.85 -18.17 -12.99
N THR A 323 98.03 -17.62 -13.88
CA THR A 323 98.45 -17.00 -15.15
C THR A 323 97.77 -15.66 -15.35
N VAL A 324 98.37 -14.80 -16.19
CA VAL A 324 97.80 -13.49 -16.55
C VAL A 324 96.40 -13.64 -17.14
N GLU A 325 96.18 -14.67 -17.97
CA GLU A 325 94.87 -14.93 -18.59
C GLU A 325 93.80 -15.34 -17.56
N ALA A 326 94.18 -16.14 -16.55
CA ALA A 326 93.29 -16.50 -15.45
C ALA A 326 92.94 -15.28 -14.58
N ALA A 327 93.92 -14.46 -14.22
CA ALA A 327 93.70 -13.24 -13.46
C ALA A 327 92.85 -12.21 -14.23
N LEU A 328 93.02 -12.12 -15.55
CA LEU A 328 92.23 -11.23 -16.41
C LEU A 328 90.78 -11.73 -16.56
N ALA A 329 90.58 -13.04 -16.60
CA ALA A 329 89.25 -13.65 -16.59
C ALA A 329 88.52 -13.42 -15.25
N ASP A 330 89.24 -13.51 -14.12
CA ASP A 330 88.71 -13.24 -12.78
C ASP A 330 88.34 -11.76 -12.59
N LEU A 331 89.20 -10.85 -13.04
CA LEU A 331 88.92 -9.40 -13.08
C LEU A 331 87.71 -9.09 -13.97
N ARG A 332 87.59 -9.73 -15.13
CA ARG A 332 86.45 -9.55 -16.03
C ARG A 332 85.16 -10.08 -15.40
N SER A 333 85.20 -11.26 -14.79
CA SER A 333 84.07 -11.85 -14.07
C SER A 333 83.60 -10.95 -12.92
N THR A 334 84.54 -10.41 -12.13
CA THR A 334 84.25 -9.48 -11.04
C THR A 334 83.69 -8.17 -11.57
N ALA A 335 84.27 -7.60 -12.63
CA ALA A 335 83.76 -6.39 -13.27
C ALA A 335 82.36 -6.59 -13.89
N ASP A 336 82.07 -7.76 -14.46
CA ASP A 336 80.75 -8.11 -14.99
C ASP A 336 79.74 -8.33 -13.86
N THR A 337 80.17 -8.88 -12.73
CA THR A 337 79.37 -9.01 -11.50
C THR A 337 79.07 -7.64 -10.89
N ASP A 338 80.07 -6.77 -10.75
CA ASP A 338 79.93 -5.39 -10.28
C ASP A 338 79.07 -4.55 -11.23
N ARG A 339 79.22 -4.72 -12.55
CA ARG A 339 78.37 -4.07 -13.55
C ARG A 339 76.93 -4.55 -13.43
N SER A 340 76.70 -5.84 -13.17
CA SER A 340 75.38 -6.43 -12.93
C SER A 340 74.78 -6.03 -11.57
N ALA A 341 75.61 -5.69 -10.58
CA ALA A 341 75.20 -5.17 -9.28
C ALA A 341 74.92 -3.66 -9.30
N LYS A 342 75.69 -2.89 -10.09
CA LYS A 342 75.51 -1.45 -10.35
C LYS A 342 74.48 -1.12 -11.43
N ALA A 343 73.99 -2.11 -12.17
CA ALA A 343 72.90 -1.96 -13.14
C ALA A 343 71.59 -1.62 -12.40
N ASP A 344 71.47 -0.36 -11.97
CA ASP A 344 70.22 0.33 -11.62
C ASP A 344 69.26 -0.43 -10.68
N LYS A 345 69.80 -1.35 -9.86
CA LYS A 345 69.02 -2.15 -8.88
C LYS A 345 68.59 -1.38 -7.64
N VAL A 346 69.18 -0.20 -7.42
CA VAL A 346 68.90 0.67 -6.28
C VAL A 346 67.60 1.46 -6.50
N ARG A 347 67.25 1.76 -7.75
CA ARG A 347 65.99 2.43 -8.11
C ARG A 347 64.93 1.37 -8.43
N LYS A 348 63.76 1.49 -7.80
CA LYS A 348 62.65 0.56 -8.00
C LYS A 348 61.42 1.30 -8.50
N VAL A 349 60.69 0.68 -9.40
CA VAL A 349 59.32 1.07 -9.72
C VAL A 349 58.40 0.25 -8.80
N THR A 350 57.66 0.93 -7.94
CA THR A 350 56.71 0.32 -7.00
C THR A 350 55.29 0.69 -7.38
N GLY A 351 54.50 -0.29 -7.81
CA GLY A 351 53.04 -0.14 -7.94
C GLY A 351 52.36 -0.25 -6.57
N SER A 352 51.35 0.60 -6.32
CA SER A 352 50.44 0.49 -5.19
C SER A 352 49.04 0.98 -5.58
N GLY A 353 48.00 0.49 -4.91
CA GLY A 353 46.61 0.88 -5.19
C GLY A 353 46.12 0.33 -6.53
N LEU A 354 45.90 1.21 -7.51
CA LEU A 354 45.35 0.87 -8.84
C LEU A 354 46.35 0.20 -9.77
N ALA A 355 47.65 0.32 -9.49
CA ALA A 355 48.72 -0.25 -10.30
C ALA A 355 49.49 -1.30 -9.49
N THR A 356 49.75 -2.44 -10.09
CA THR A 356 50.53 -3.55 -9.51
C THR A 356 51.70 -3.91 -10.42
N GLY A 357 52.70 -4.63 -9.89
CA GLY A 357 53.93 -4.96 -10.61
C GLY A 357 55.08 -3.98 -10.35
N GLY A 358 56.05 -3.95 -11.27
CA GLY A 358 57.30 -3.21 -11.13
C GLY A 358 58.50 -4.09 -10.81
N GLY A 359 59.46 -3.56 -10.06
CA GLY A 359 60.74 -4.21 -9.78
C GLY A 359 61.90 -3.22 -9.80
N ASP A 360 63.12 -3.74 -9.81
CA ASP A 360 64.32 -2.93 -9.99
C ASP A 360 64.42 -2.39 -11.44
N LEU A 361 65.46 -1.69 -11.87
CA LEU A 361 65.58 -1.24 -13.28
C LEU A 361 66.56 -2.10 -14.10
N SER A 362 66.81 -3.35 -13.67
CA SER A 362 67.76 -4.25 -14.34
C SER A 362 67.27 -4.84 -15.66
N ALA A 363 66.00 -4.68 -16.01
CA ALA A 363 65.44 -4.93 -17.35
C ALA A 363 64.09 -4.19 -17.52
N ASP A 364 63.37 -4.43 -18.62
CA ASP A 364 62.04 -3.87 -18.85
C ASP A 364 61.07 -4.19 -17.70
N ARG A 365 60.29 -3.19 -17.28
CA ARG A 365 59.31 -3.31 -16.19
C ARG A 365 57.89 -3.28 -16.74
N VAL A 366 57.07 -4.22 -16.27
CA VAL A 366 55.64 -4.27 -16.55
C VAL A 366 54.89 -3.74 -15.33
N ILE A 367 54.06 -2.71 -15.55
CA ILE A 367 53.10 -2.20 -14.58
C ILE A 367 51.71 -2.58 -15.08
N ASP A 368 50.99 -3.35 -14.28
CA ASP A 368 49.65 -3.82 -14.58
C ASP A 368 48.61 -2.94 -13.88
N VAL A 369 47.61 -2.48 -14.65
CA VAL A 369 46.49 -1.68 -14.15
C VAL A 369 45.21 -2.45 -14.51
N PRO A 370 44.72 -3.33 -13.61
CA PRO A 370 43.59 -4.19 -13.93
C PRO A 370 42.31 -3.37 -14.08
N GLU A 371 41.61 -3.56 -15.19
CA GLU A 371 40.28 -2.97 -15.43
C GLU A 371 39.23 -3.63 -14.51
N ALA A 372 38.35 -2.81 -13.93
CA ALA A 372 37.20 -3.28 -13.19
C ALA A 372 36.22 -4.06 -14.09
N SER A 373 35.74 -5.22 -13.65
CA SER A 373 34.64 -5.89 -14.33
C SER A 373 33.34 -5.08 -14.19
N ASP A 374 32.35 -5.42 -15.00
CA ASP A 374 31.03 -4.78 -14.99
C ASP A 374 30.32 -4.90 -13.62
N ALA A 375 30.48 -6.05 -12.97
CA ALA A 375 29.93 -6.30 -11.64
C ALA A 375 30.67 -5.49 -10.56
N GLU A 376 32.00 -5.45 -10.63
CA GLU A 376 32.83 -4.69 -9.68
C GLU A 376 32.60 -3.17 -9.81
N ALA A 377 32.50 -2.67 -11.04
CA ALA A 377 32.21 -1.27 -11.34
C ALA A 377 30.86 -0.83 -10.76
N ARG A 378 29.83 -1.70 -10.79
CA ARG A 378 28.51 -1.42 -10.20
C ARG A 378 28.51 -1.44 -8.67
N GLN A 379 29.31 -2.32 -8.06
CA GLN A 379 29.37 -2.42 -6.60
C GLN A 379 30.16 -1.27 -5.98
N GLY A 380 31.16 -0.72 -6.68
CA GLY A 380 31.91 0.45 -6.24
C GLY A 380 32.76 0.22 -4.98
N THR A 381 32.94 -1.02 -4.54
CA THR A 381 33.64 -1.38 -3.30
C THR A 381 35.11 -1.74 -3.51
N ASN A 382 35.54 -2.01 -4.74
CA ASN A 382 36.91 -2.44 -5.05
C ASN A 382 37.81 -1.25 -5.42
N GLY A 383 38.64 -0.80 -4.48
CA GLY A 383 39.60 0.30 -4.68
C GLY A 383 40.91 -0.07 -5.40
N THR A 384 41.05 -1.31 -5.89
CA THR A 384 42.29 -1.81 -6.51
C THR A 384 42.22 -1.95 -8.03
N LYS A 385 41.10 -1.57 -8.66
CA LYS A 385 40.89 -1.69 -10.10
C LYS A 385 40.51 -0.37 -10.75
N ALA A 386 40.98 -0.15 -11.97
CA ALA A 386 40.72 1.07 -12.71
C ALA A 386 39.34 1.06 -13.37
N MET A 387 38.64 2.19 -13.29
CA MET A 387 37.43 2.46 -14.05
C MET A 387 37.79 3.05 -15.42
N THR A 388 37.44 2.34 -16.49
CA THR A 388 37.56 2.86 -17.86
C THR A 388 36.32 3.65 -18.24
N ALA A 389 36.41 4.53 -19.23
CA ALA A 389 35.25 5.25 -19.77
C ALA A 389 34.13 4.30 -20.21
N ARG A 390 34.46 3.09 -20.71
CA ARG A 390 33.48 2.03 -21.04
C ARG A 390 32.75 1.54 -19.79
N ARG A 391 33.45 1.29 -18.68
CA ARG A 391 32.85 0.84 -17.42
C ARG A 391 32.05 1.96 -16.76
N THR A 392 32.52 3.20 -16.82
CA THR A 392 31.77 4.38 -16.38
C THR A 392 30.47 4.50 -17.15
N LYS A 393 30.54 4.38 -18.48
CA LYS A 393 29.35 4.36 -19.33
C LYS A 393 28.42 3.18 -19.00
N ALA A 394 28.93 1.96 -18.85
CA ALA A 394 28.10 0.80 -18.52
C ALA A 394 27.43 0.89 -17.12
N ALA A 395 28.12 1.45 -16.13
CA ALA A 395 27.55 1.70 -14.81
C ALA A 395 26.47 2.80 -14.86
N ILE A 396 26.70 3.87 -15.63
CA ILE A 396 25.72 4.92 -15.88
C ILE A 396 24.51 4.38 -16.66
N ASP A 397 24.73 3.66 -17.75
CA ASP A 397 23.67 3.07 -18.59
C ASP A 397 22.86 2.01 -17.81
N ALA A 398 23.46 1.29 -16.86
CA ALA A 398 22.73 0.36 -16.00
C ALA A 398 21.92 1.08 -14.89
N LEU A 399 22.38 2.24 -14.42
CA LEU A 399 21.64 3.11 -13.50
C LEU A 399 20.55 3.93 -14.22
N VAL A 400 20.67 4.10 -15.53
CA VAL A 400 19.72 4.78 -16.41
C VAL A 400 19.19 3.75 -17.41
N PRO A 401 18.29 2.83 -17.00
CA PRO A 401 17.73 1.86 -17.94
C PRO A 401 16.90 2.59 -19.00
N GLU A 402 17.44 2.68 -20.23
CA GLU A 402 16.85 3.12 -21.51
C GLU A 402 15.53 3.93 -21.49
N ALA A 403 15.41 4.92 -20.61
CA ALA A 403 14.30 5.85 -20.58
C ALA A 403 14.71 7.12 -19.83
N ASP A 404 15.62 7.93 -20.38
CA ASP A 404 15.51 9.39 -20.27
C ASP A 404 16.54 10.13 -21.14
N THR A 405 16.06 10.88 -22.13
CA THR A 405 16.83 11.88 -22.87
C THR A 405 16.53 13.28 -22.34
N THR A 406 16.71 13.50 -21.04
CA THR A 406 16.64 14.85 -20.49
C THR A 406 17.77 15.10 -19.51
N LYS A 407 18.89 15.62 -20.05
CA LYS A 407 19.97 16.17 -19.24
C LYS A 407 19.42 17.30 -18.36
N HIS A 408 19.85 17.31 -17.09
CA HIS A 408 19.71 18.39 -16.10
C HIS A 408 18.36 18.47 -15.36
N GLY A 409 18.16 17.68 -14.31
CA GLY A 409 17.09 17.91 -13.34
C GLY A 409 16.70 16.65 -12.59
N LYS A 410 17.00 16.59 -11.30
CA LYS A 410 16.62 15.47 -10.43
C LYS A 410 15.11 15.52 -10.19
N VAL A 411 14.35 14.88 -11.07
CA VAL A 411 12.92 14.67 -10.92
C VAL A 411 12.70 13.20 -10.57
N ILE A 412 12.19 12.94 -9.36
CA ILE A 412 11.71 11.60 -9.01
C ILE A 412 10.38 11.43 -9.76
N LEU A 413 10.38 10.59 -10.79
CA LEU A 413 9.15 10.24 -11.50
C LEU A 413 8.29 9.34 -10.62
N ALA A 414 6.98 9.60 -10.60
CA ALA A 414 6.03 8.79 -9.86
C ALA A 414 6.06 7.34 -10.34
N THR A 415 6.10 6.38 -9.40
CA THR A 415 5.82 4.98 -9.75
C THR A 415 4.39 4.86 -10.31
N PRO A 416 4.06 3.81 -11.09
CA PRO A 416 2.70 3.63 -11.64
C PRO A 416 1.59 3.72 -10.59
N THR A 417 1.84 3.23 -9.38
CA THR A 417 0.91 3.32 -8.24
C THR A 417 0.78 4.74 -7.70
N GLN A 418 1.89 5.48 -7.58
CA GLN A 418 1.89 6.88 -7.11
C GLN A 418 1.25 7.83 -8.14
N GLY A 419 1.49 7.59 -9.44
CA GLY A 419 0.86 8.34 -10.52
C GLY A 419 -0.65 8.12 -10.59
N SER A 420 -1.12 6.89 -10.32
CA SER A 420 -2.54 6.58 -10.23
C SER A 420 -3.25 7.16 -9.00
N GLN A 421 -2.52 7.53 -7.94
CA GLN A 421 -3.11 8.05 -6.69
C GLN A 421 -3.03 9.57 -6.56
N GLY A 422 -2.40 10.28 -7.50
CA GLY A 422 -2.37 11.75 -7.51
C GLY A 422 -1.65 12.36 -6.30
N ILE A 423 -0.46 11.85 -5.97
CA ILE A 423 0.34 12.40 -4.86
C ILE A 423 0.91 13.77 -5.26
N ALA A 424 0.57 14.81 -4.49
CA ALA A 424 1.07 16.16 -4.71
C ALA A 424 2.61 16.26 -4.56
N GLY A 425 3.28 16.96 -5.47
CA GLY A 425 4.73 17.23 -5.42
C GLY A 425 5.61 16.20 -6.15
N VAL A 426 5.04 15.24 -6.87
CA VAL A 426 5.78 14.26 -7.69
C VAL A 426 5.48 14.50 -9.17
N VAL A 427 6.51 14.53 -10.01
CA VAL A 427 6.32 14.69 -11.46
C VAL A 427 5.90 13.34 -12.05
N VAL A 428 4.83 13.35 -12.82
CA VAL A 428 4.31 12.19 -13.55
C VAL A 428 4.76 12.31 -15.00
N ASP A 429 5.34 11.23 -15.54
CA ASP A 429 5.68 11.17 -16.97
C ASP A 429 4.43 11.30 -17.83
N ALA A 430 4.55 11.95 -18.99
CA ALA A 430 3.46 12.15 -19.93
C ALA A 430 2.84 10.83 -20.42
N ALA A 431 3.62 9.74 -20.54
CA ALA A 431 3.06 8.44 -20.91
C ALA A 431 2.25 7.81 -19.77
N LEU A 432 2.71 7.94 -18.52
CA LEU A 432 1.96 7.53 -17.33
C LEU A 432 0.69 8.36 -17.13
N MET A 433 0.78 9.66 -17.35
CA MET A 433 -0.36 10.58 -17.30
C MET A 433 -1.37 10.27 -18.42
N LYS A 434 -0.88 9.96 -19.63
CA LYS A 434 -1.76 9.50 -20.72
C LYS A 434 -2.42 8.18 -20.36
N ALA A 435 -1.68 7.20 -19.84
CA ALA A 435 -2.25 5.89 -19.46
C ALA A 435 -3.28 6.00 -18.32
N SER A 436 -3.06 6.87 -17.33
CA SER A 436 -4.03 7.10 -16.27
C SER A 436 -5.27 7.88 -16.75
N ILE A 437 -5.09 8.84 -17.66
CA ILE A 437 -6.19 9.55 -18.33
C ILE A 437 -6.97 8.57 -19.22
N ASP A 438 -6.31 7.76 -20.04
CA ASP A 438 -6.95 6.75 -20.89
C ASP A 438 -7.75 5.75 -20.03
N ALA A 439 -7.18 5.26 -18.92
CA ALA A 439 -7.88 4.36 -18.01
C ALA A 439 -9.08 5.02 -17.30
N ALA A 440 -8.97 6.29 -16.92
CA ALA A 440 -10.07 7.05 -16.34
C ALA A 440 -11.17 7.32 -17.37
N ILE A 441 -10.80 7.61 -18.62
CA ILE A 441 -11.73 7.73 -19.75
C ILE A 441 -12.40 6.39 -20.02
N ASP A 442 -11.67 5.28 -20.06
CA ASP A 442 -12.24 3.95 -20.27
C ASP A 442 -13.17 3.52 -19.14
N ALA A 443 -12.88 3.91 -17.88
CA ALA A 443 -13.78 3.68 -16.76
C ALA A 443 -15.07 4.52 -16.87
N LEU A 444 -14.95 5.79 -17.25
CA LEU A 444 -16.09 6.68 -17.46
C LEU A 444 -16.94 6.23 -18.67
N VAL A 445 -16.30 5.91 -19.79
CA VAL A 445 -16.91 5.42 -21.03
C VAL A 445 -17.39 3.97 -20.88
N GLY A 446 -16.84 3.18 -19.95
CA GLY A 446 -17.33 1.84 -19.64
C GLY A 446 -18.61 1.85 -18.79
N GLY A 447 -18.75 2.85 -17.90
CA GLY A 447 -19.96 3.05 -17.10
C GLY A 447 -21.06 3.85 -17.81
N ALA A 448 -20.69 4.78 -18.69
CA ALA A 448 -21.61 5.67 -19.38
C ALA A 448 -22.67 4.96 -20.25
N PRO A 449 -22.39 3.87 -21.00
CA PRO A 449 -23.39 3.18 -21.82
C PRO A 449 -24.54 2.64 -20.98
N ALA A 450 -24.26 2.00 -19.85
CA ALA A 450 -25.31 1.49 -18.98
C ALA A 450 -26.14 2.62 -18.33
N THR A 451 -25.50 3.74 -17.96
CA THR A 451 -26.22 4.91 -17.43
C THR A 451 -27.00 5.64 -18.53
N LEU A 452 -26.47 5.69 -19.75
CA LEU A 452 -27.11 6.30 -20.91
C LEU A 452 -28.28 5.46 -21.39
N ASP A 453 -28.16 4.13 -21.37
CA ASP A 453 -29.25 3.18 -21.61
C ASP A 453 -30.36 3.38 -20.56
N GLN A 454 -30.02 3.56 -19.28
CA GLN A 454 -31.01 3.88 -18.24
C GLN A 454 -31.70 5.23 -18.46
N ILE A 455 -30.96 6.27 -18.87
CA ILE A 455 -31.53 7.59 -19.19
C ILE A 455 -32.42 7.50 -20.43
N HIS A 456 -32.03 6.69 -21.43
CA HIS A 456 -32.83 6.44 -22.64
C HIS A 456 -34.10 5.64 -22.32
N GLU A 457 -34.01 4.58 -21.51
CA GLU A 457 -35.16 3.85 -21.00
C GLU A 457 -36.10 4.75 -20.18
N LEU A 458 -35.56 5.68 -19.39
CA LEU A 458 -36.34 6.68 -18.67
C LEU A 458 -37.00 7.69 -19.61
N ALA A 459 -36.29 8.18 -20.62
CA ALA A 459 -36.80 9.11 -21.62
C ALA A 459 -37.93 8.47 -22.44
N ASP A 460 -37.73 7.23 -22.91
CA ASP A 460 -38.75 6.42 -23.57
C ASP A 460 -39.96 6.17 -22.65
N ALA A 461 -39.72 5.84 -21.37
CA ALA A 461 -40.78 5.59 -20.39
C ALA A 461 -41.64 6.84 -20.08
N ILE A 462 -41.07 8.04 -20.19
CA ILE A 462 -41.81 9.30 -20.07
C ILE A 462 -42.27 9.87 -21.42
N GLY A 463 -42.02 9.16 -22.52
CA GLY A 463 -42.47 9.50 -23.87
C GLY A 463 -41.75 10.68 -24.51
N ASP A 464 -40.46 10.87 -24.19
CA ASP A 464 -39.63 11.98 -24.68
C ASP A 464 -40.24 13.37 -24.45
N ASP A 465 -41.08 13.53 -23.42
CA ASP A 465 -41.84 14.77 -23.19
C ASP A 465 -40.96 15.87 -22.54
N PRO A 466 -40.56 16.93 -23.29
CA PRO A 466 -39.70 18.00 -22.75
C PRO A 466 -40.42 18.84 -21.69
N ASN A 467 -41.74 18.76 -21.64
CA ASN A 467 -42.59 19.49 -20.71
C ASN A 467 -43.38 18.53 -19.82
N PHE A 468 -42.82 17.37 -19.48
CA PHE A 468 -43.48 16.33 -18.68
C PHE A 468 -44.27 16.88 -17.48
N ALA A 469 -43.68 17.79 -16.71
CA ALA A 469 -44.36 18.43 -15.57
C ALA A 469 -45.61 19.22 -15.99
N THR A 470 -45.55 19.98 -17.08
CA THR A 470 -46.67 20.74 -17.64
C THR A 470 -47.70 19.80 -18.28
N THR A 471 -47.28 18.76 -18.99
CA THR A 471 -48.18 17.77 -19.59
C THR A 471 -48.93 16.99 -18.51
N VAL A 472 -48.25 16.52 -17.47
CA VAL A 472 -48.88 15.85 -16.33
C VAL A 472 -49.79 16.83 -15.58
N ALA A 473 -49.35 18.07 -15.35
CA ALA A 473 -50.19 19.10 -14.73
C ALA A 473 -51.44 19.39 -15.56
N ASN A 474 -51.34 19.45 -16.89
CA ASN A 474 -52.46 19.65 -17.80
C ASN A 474 -53.37 18.42 -17.86
N GLN A 475 -52.82 17.20 -17.85
CA GLN A 475 -53.59 15.96 -17.78
C GLN A 475 -54.37 15.88 -16.47
N ILE A 476 -53.76 16.25 -15.34
CA ILE A 476 -54.43 16.34 -14.04
C ILE A 476 -55.49 17.46 -14.05
N ALA A 477 -55.18 18.64 -14.60
CA ALA A 477 -56.11 19.76 -14.68
C ALA A 477 -57.27 19.50 -15.67
N SER A 478 -57.08 18.63 -16.65
CA SER A 478 -58.13 18.16 -17.56
C SER A 478 -59.03 17.08 -16.93
N LYS A 479 -58.63 16.50 -15.79
CA LYS A 479 -59.56 15.74 -14.95
C LYS A 479 -60.58 16.72 -14.37
N LEU A 480 -61.83 16.29 -14.33
CA LEU A 480 -62.96 17.09 -13.87
C LEU A 480 -62.69 17.69 -12.47
N ASP A 481 -62.79 19.01 -12.34
CA ASP A 481 -62.71 19.72 -11.05
C ASP A 481 -63.76 19.16 -10.07
N ALA A 482 -63.37 18.89 -8.82
CA ALA A 482 -64.27 18.38 -7.78
C ALA A 482 -65.48 19.30 -7.54
N SER A 483 -65.33 20.61 -7.80
CA SER A 483 -66.40 21.60 -7.73
C SER A 483 -67.38 21.55 -8.91
N ASN A 484 -66.99 20.93 -10.02
CA ASN A 484 -67.82 20.72 -11.21
C ASN A 484 -68.63 19.40 -11.14
N VAL A 485 -68.44 18.59 -10.08
CA VAL A 485 -69.30 17.44 -9.78
C VAL A 485 -70.60 17.95 -9.15
N THR A 486 -71.58 18.30 -9.98
CA THR A 486 -72.92 18.64 -9.51
C THR A 486 -73.63 17.39 -8.96
N ALA A 487 -74.60 17.56 -8.05
CA ALA A 487 -75.45 16.45 -7.60
C ALA A 487 -76.12 15.71 -8.79
N TRP A 488 -76.34 16.43 -9.90
CA TRP A 488 -76.82 15.88 -11.17
C TRP A 488 -75.78 15.01 -11.89
N ALA A 489 -74.49 15.40 -11.88
CA ALA A 489 -73.39 14.58 -12.40
C ALA A 489 -73.22 13.28 -11.58
N LEU A 490 -73.36 13.36 -10.25
CA LEU A 490 -73.35 12.19 -9.37
C LEU A 490 -74.58 11.29 -9.61
N GLN A 491 -75.76 11.88 -9.86
CA GLN A 491 -76.99 11.17 -10.22
C GLN A 491 -76.91 10.48 -11.60
N ASN A 492 -76.22 11.07 -12.57
CA ASN A 492 -75.97 10.47 -13.89
C ASN A 492 -74.89 9.38 -13.85
N LEU A 493 -73.90 9.52 -12.97
CA LEU A 493 -72.91 8.49 -12.66
C LEU A 493 -73.56 7.26 -11.96
N LEU A 494 -74.58 7.51 -11.15
CA LEU A 494 -75.39 6.50 -10.44
C LEU A 494 -76.63 6.04 -11.24
N GLY A 495 -76.92 6.68 -12.37
CA GLY A 495 -78.03 6.34 -13.28
C GLY A 495 -77.64 5.23 -14.26
N ALA A 496 -78.63 4.46 -14.71
CA ALA A 496 -78.45 3.18 -15.43
C ALA A 496 -77.56 3.25 -16.70
N GLY A 497 -77.33 4.42 -17.28
CA GLY A 497 -76.39 4.62 -18.40
C GLY A 497 -74.92 4.86 -17.98
N GLY A 498 -74.66 5.66 -16.94
CA GLY A 498 -73.30 6.00 -16.50
C GLY A 498 -72.64 4.92 -15.65
N ALA A 499 -73.45 4.15 -14.93
CA ALA A 499 -72.95 3.09 -14.05
C ALA A 499 -72.23 1.97 -14.82
N SER A 500 -72.56 1.74 -16.10
CA SER A 500 -71.88 0.74 -16.95
C SER A 500 -70.45 1.16 -17.31
N THR A 501 -70.26 2.43 -17.66
CA THR A 501 -68.95 2.99 -18.00
C THR A 501 -68.04 3.10 -16.78
N VAL A 502 -68.61 3.44 -15.62
CA VAL A 502 -67.87 3.50 -14.34
C VAL A 502 -67.43 2.11 -13.88
N ARG A 503 -68.30 1.11 -13.96
CA ARG A 503 -67.95 -0.29 -13.65
C ARG A 503 -66.82 -0.81 -14.54
N SER A 504 -66.89 -0.52 -15.84
CA SER A 504 -65.82 -0.86 -16.80
C SER A 504 -64.49 -0.20 -16.43
N ASN A 505 -64.49 1.09 -16.09
CA ASN A 505 -63.27 1.83 -15.76
C ASN A 505 -62.68 1.47 -14.37
N LEU A 506 -63.50 0.98 -13.45
CA LEU A 506 -63.09 0.54 -12.11
C LEU A 506 -62.75 -0.96 -12.04
N GLY A 507 -62.81 -1.70 -13.16
CA GLY A 507 -62.58 -3.14 -13.18
C GLY A 507 -63.65 -3.96 -12.45
N VAL A 508 -64.82 -3.38 -12.18
CA VAL A 508 -65.96 -4.06 -11.56
C VAL A 508 -66.76 -4.73 -12.67
N MET A 509 -66.73 -6.06 -12.72
CA MET A 509 -67.45 -6.85 -13.74
C MET A 509 -68.92 -6.42 -13.85
N SER A 510 -69.43 -6.31 -15.08
CA SER A 510 -70.84 -6.00 -15.35
C SER A 510 -71.75 -7.05 -14.71
N SER A 511 -72.99 -6.72 -14.37
CA SER A 511 -73.99 -7.74 -14.00
C SER A 511 -74.15 -8.81 -15.09
N THR A 512 -73.86 -8.47 -16.34
CA THR A 512 -73.83 -9.41 -17.47
C THR A 512 -72.61 -10.34 -17.42
N ASP A 513 -71.42 -9.82 -17.10
CA ASP A 513 -70.20 -10.61 -16.97
C ASP A 513 -70.23 -11.49 -15.71
N ILE A 514 -70.81 -10.97 -14.63
CA ILE A 514 -71.13 -11.70 -13.39
C ILE A 514 -72.11 -12.83 -13.72
N ASN A 515 -73.18 -12.55 -14.47
CA ASN A 515 -74.13 -13.58 -14.87
C ASN A 515 -73.54 -14.61 -15.83
N SER A 516 -72.62 -14.24 -16.72
CA SER A 516 -71.88 -15.18 -17.58
C SER A 516 -70.92 -16.04 -16.77
N ALA A 517 -70.16 -15.46 -15.83
CA ALA A 517 -69.27 -16.19 -14.93
C ALA A 517 -70.03 -17.09 -13.93
N LEU A 518 -71.24 -16.71 -13.52
CA LEU A 518 -72.15 -17.52 -12.71
C LEU A 518 -72.89 -18.58 -13.53
N SER A 519 -73.21 -18.29 -14.80
CA SER A 519 -73.85 -19.22 -15.75
C SER A 519 -73.02 -20.49 -15.89
N ASP A 520 -71.71 -20.34 -16.09
CA ASP A 520 -70.78 -21.47 -16.20
C ASP A 520 -70.60 -22.23 -14.89
N LYS A 521 -70.77 -21.55 -13.74
CA LYS A 521 -70.74 -22.18 -12.40
C LYS A 521 -72.06 -22.85 -12.01
N SER A 522 -73.18 -22.48 -12.62
CA SER A 522 -74.49 -23.08 -12.35
C SER A 522 -74.65 -24.46 -13.01
N ASN A 523 -73.87 -24.75 -14.06
CA ASN A 523 -73.88 -26.02 -14.79
C ASN A 523 -72.67 -26.92 -14.51
N THR A 524 -71.72 -26.51 -13.65
CA THR A 524 -70.77 -27.46 -13.07
C THR A 524 -71.49 -28.35 -12.07
N GLY A 525 -71.76 -29.59 -12.48
CA GLY A 525 -72.33 -30.64 -11.62
C GLY A 525 -71.54 -30.74 -10.33
N HIS A 526 -72.21 -30.42 -9.22
CA HIS A 526 -71.72 -30.72 -7.89
C HIS A 526 -72.40 -32.00 -7.42
N THR A 527 -71.71 -32.78 -6.59
CA THR A 527 -72.28 -33.93 -5.91
C THR A 527 -73.20 -33.42 -4.80
N HIS A 528 -74.49 -33.75 -4.87
CA HIS A 528 -75.36 -33.58 -3.72
C HIS A 528 -75.04 -34.66 -2.68
N ASP A 529 -75.14 -34.32 -1.40
CA ASP A 529 -75.20 -35.31 -0.33
C ASP A 529 -76.39 -36.23 -0.59
N ASP A 530 -76.15 -37.54 -0.79
CA ASP A 530 -77.14 -38.55 -1.18
C ASP A 530 -78.34 -38.66 -0.21
N ARG A 531 -78.28 -37.97 0.95
CA ARG A 531 -79.38 -37.81 1.88
C ARG A 531 -80.47 -36.82 1.43
N TYR A 532 -80.22 -35.99 0.42
CA TYR A 532 -81.17 -35.00 -0.08
C TYR A 532 -81.55 -35.27 -1.55
N TYR A 533 -82.85 -35.25 -1.85
CA TYR A 533 -83.33 -35.43 -3.22
C TYR A 533 -82.89 -34.27 -4.12
N THR A 534 -82.29 -34.58 -5.27
CA THR A 534 -82.04 -33.58 -6.32
C THR A 534 -83.36 -33.00 -6.80
N LYS A 535 -83.35 -31.78 -7.37
CA LYS A 535 -84.59 -31.14 -7.87
C LYS A 535 -85.36 -32.05 -8.84
N SER A 536 -84.65 -32.78 -9.71
CA SER A 536 -85.25 -33.78 -10.61
C SER A 536 -85.92 -34.93 -9.86
N ILE A 537 -85.29 -35.44 -8.79
CA ILE A 537 -85.88 -36.49 -7.95
C ILE A 537 -87.07 -35.93 -7.14
N ALA A 538 -86.98 -34.69 -6.66
CA ALA A 538 -88.06 -34.02 -5.94
C ALA A 538 -89.26 -33.73 -6.85
N ASP A 539 -89.05 -33.24 -8.07
CA ASP A 539 -90.10 -33.03 -9.08
C ASP A 539 -90.73 -34.37 -9.54
N GLY A 540 -89.97 -35.46 -9.44
CA GLY A 540 -90.45 -36.84 -9.65
C GLY A 540 -91.28 -37.39 -8.49
N ARG A 541 -90.90 -37.09 -7.23
CA ARG A 541 -91.47 -37.69 -6.01
C ARG A 541 -92.53 -36.84 -5.31
N PHE A 542 -92.59 -35.53 -5.54
CA PHE A 542 -93.51 -34.61 -4.87
C PHE A 542 -94.39 -33.84 -5.86
N LEU A 543 -95.53 -33.31 -5.38
CA LEU A 543 -96.44 -32.49 -6.18
C LEU A 543 -96.03 -31.01 -6.09
N GLY A 544 -95.81 -30.38 -7.25
CA GLY A 544 -95.62 -28.92 -7.33
C GLY A 544 -96.93 -28.14 -7.18
N LYS A 545 -96.83 -26.84 -6.89
CA LYS A 545 -97.93 -25.89 -6.60
C LYS A 545 -99.09 -25.86 -7.62
N GLY A 546 -98.90 -26.36 -8.85
CA GLY A 546 -99.90 -26.37 -9.93
C GLY A 546 -100.45 -27.76 -10.29
N ALA A 547 -100.33 -28.76 -9.42
CA ALA A 547 -100.71 -30.13 -9.75
C ALA A 547 -102.23 -30.31 -10.02
N THR A 548 -102.56 -31.00 -11.11
CA THR A 548 -103.94 -31.35 -11.53
C THR A 548 -104.29 -32.80 -11.17
N ALA A 549 -105.55 -33.21 -11.34
CA ALA A 549 -106.04 -34.56 -11.04
C ALA A 549 -105.31 -35.70 -11.79
N ALA A 550 -104.72 -35.41 -12.96
CA ALA A 550 -103.89 -36.35 -13.71
C ALA A 550 -102.59 -36.76 -12.97
N ASN A 551 -102.22 -36.04 -11.91
CA ASN A 551 -101.04 -36.32 -11.09
C ASN A 551 -101.32 -37.28 -9.92
N ALA A 552 -102.50 -37.90 -9.86
CA ALA A 552 -102.94 -38.81 -8.78
C ALA A 552 -101.99 -40.01 -8.55
N THR A 553 -101.26 -40.45 -9.57
CA THR A 553 -100.26 -41.52 -9.46
C THR A 553 -99.12 -41.17 -8.50
N LYS A 554 -98.80 -39.88 -8.35
CA LYS A 554 -97.80 -39.37 -7.39
C LYS A 554 -98.33 -39.27 -5.94
N LEU A 555 -99.64 -39.49 -5.73
CA LEU A 555 -100.31 -39.55 -4.43
C LEU A 555 -100.79 -40.97 -4.07
N GLY A 556 -100.07 -42.00 -4.55
CA GLY A 556 -100.45 -43.39 -4.32
C GLY A 556 -101.74 -43.82 -5.05
N GLY A 557 -102.09 -43.12 -6.15
CA GLY A 557 -103.26 -43.44 -6.97
C GLY A 557 -104.56 -42.74 -6.55
N HIS A 558 -104.52 -41.83 -5.58
CA HIS A 558 -105.70 -41.12 -5.09
C HIS A 558 -105.81 -39.71 -5.68
N LEU A 559 -107.04 -39.30 -6.03
CA LEU A 559 -107.37 -37.95 -6.51
C LEU A 559 -107.28 -36.94 -5.35
N ALA A 560 -106.96 -35.67 -5.64
CA ALA A 560 -106.88 -34.62 -4.61
C ALA A 560 -108.19 -34.43 -3.81
N SER A 561 -109.35 -34.77 -4.40
CA SER A 561 -110.66 -34.77 -3.74
C SER A 561 -110.78 -35.81 -2.61
N TYR A 562 -110.03 -36.91 -2.67
CA TYR A 562 -109.93 -37.91 -1.59
C TYR A 562 -109.38 -37.27 -0.31
N PHE A 563 -108.46 -36.31 -0.45
CA PHE A 563 -107.85 -35.62 0.68
C PHE A 563 -108.68 -34.46 1.21
N ALA A 564 -109.44 -33.80 0.33
CA ALA A 564 -110.31 -32.69 0.68
C ALA A 564 -111.58 -33.11 1.44
N ALA A 565 -112.02 -34.38 1.32
CA ALA A 565 -113.20 -34.91 2.00
C ALA A 565 -112.94 -35.50 3.40
N ALA A 566 -111.69 -35.48 3.88
CA ALA A 566 -111.32 -36.06 5.16
C ALA A 566 -111.57 -35.07 6.32
N THR A 567 -112.52 -35.39 7.20
CA THR A 567 -112.87 -34.56 8.36
C THR A 567 -112.13 -34.94 9.66
N SER A 568 -111.32 -36.00 9.66
CA SER A 568 -110.43 -36.35 10.78
C SER A 568 -109.20 -37.16 10.35
N LEU A 569 -108.14 -37.15 11.19
CA LEU A 569 -106.91 -37.92 10.99
C LEU A 569 -107.14 -39.44 10.94
N GLY A 570 -108.26 -39.92 11.51
CA GLY A 570 -108.64 -41.34 11.52
C GLY A 570 -109.02 -41.89 10.14
N ASN A 571 -109.42 -41.02 9.20
CA ASN A 571 -109.74 -41.43 7.82
C ASN A 571 -108.48 -41.70 6.97
N TYR A 572 -107.30 -41.30 7.47
CA TYR A 572 -106.01 -41.55 6.82
C TYR A 572 -105.25 -42.76 7.40
N TYR A 573 -105.53 -43.15 8.64
CA TYR A 573 -104.84 -44.23 9.34
C TYR A 573 -105.82 -45.13 10.10
N ASN A 574 -106.20 -46.26 9.48
CA ASN A 574 -106.87 -47.37 10.15
C ASN A 574 -105.85 -48.08 11.07
N LYS A 575 -106.25 -48.49 12.29
CA LYS A 575 -105.40 -49.21 13.28
C LYS A 575 -104.59 -50.34 12.64
N THR A 576 -105.21 -51.10 11.74
CA THR A 576 -104.61 -52.19 10.96
C THR A 576 -103.44 -51.71 10.09
N THR A 577 -103.52 -50.51 9.53
CA THR A 577 -102.50 -49.91 8.67
C THR A 577 -101.39 -49.19 9.44
N SER A 578 -101.63 -48.85 10.71
CA SER A 578 -100.61 -48.31 11.63
C SER A 578 -99.79 -49.43 12.25
N ASP A 579 -100.45 -50.51 12.70
CA ASP A 579 -99.80 -51.69 13.30
C ASP A 579 -98.95 -52.46 12.28
N SER A 580 -99.26 -52.34 10.98
CA SER A 580 -98.46 -52.93 9.89
C SER A 580 -97.26 -52.08 9.47
N ARG A 581 -97.25 -50.78 9.79
CA ARG A 581 -96.24 -49.80 9.31
C ARG A 581 -95.26 -49.34 10.39
N TYR A 582 -95.59 -49.50 11.67
CA TYR A 582 -94.75 -49.04 12.78
C TYR A 582 -94.57 -50.13 13.83
N LEU A 583 -93.42 -50.13 14.51
CA LEU A 583 -93.13 -51.08 15.60
C LEU A 583 -93.96 -50.72 16.84
N GLY A 584 -94.90 -51.59 17.21
CA GLY A 584 -95.64 -51.48 18.47
C GLY A 584 -94.81 -51.94 19.68
N LYS A 585 -95.27 -51.57 20.89
CA LYS A 585 -94.62 -51.84 22.21
C LYS A 585 -94.22 -53.30 22.48
N ALA A 586 -94.70 -54.27 21.69
CA ALA A 586 -94.42 -55.71 21.87
C ALA A 586 -93.58 -56.34 20.73
N ALA A 587 -92.96 -55.52 19.86
CA ALA A 587 -92.20 -56.02 18.70
C ALA A 587 -90.97 -56.87 19.10
N LYS A 588 -90.71 -57.93 18.32
CA LYS A 588 -89.61 -58.90 18.54
C LYS A 588 -88.55 -58.81 17.45
N ALA A 589 -87.40 -59.46 17.62
CA ALA A 589 -86.30 -59.45 16.64
C ALA A 589 -86.69 -59.92 15.23
N ALA A 590 -87.70 -60.78 15.09
CA ALA A 590 -88.25 -61.21 13.81
C ALA A 590 -89.10 -60.13 13.09
N ASP A 591 -89.39 -58.99 13.73
CA ASP A 591 -90.07 -57.84 13.12
C ASP A 591 -89.09 -56.87 12.42
N SER A 592 -87.82 -57.27 12.22
CA SER A 592 -86.73 -56.47 11.62
C SER A 592 -87.05 -55.94 10.23
N ASP A 593 -87.86 -56.67 9.47
CA ASP A 593 -88.18 -56.33 8.08
C ASP A 593 -89.08 -55.07 7.98
N LYS A 594 -89.68 -54.65 9.11
CA LYS A 594 -90.52 -53.44 9.21
C LYS A 594 -89.71 -52.15 9.44
N VAL A 595 -88.37 -52.23 9.43
CA VAL A 595 -87.46 -51.10 9.66
C VAL A 595 -86.64 -50.76 8.39
N ASP A 596 -87.29 -50.82 7.22
CA ASP A 596 -86.69 -50.46 5.91
C ASP A 596 -85.33 -51.13 5.65
N GLY A 597 -85.16 -52.37 6.13
CA GLY A 597 -83.95 -53.18 5.97
C GLY A 597 -82.79 -52.83 6.91
N LYS A 598 -82.97 -51.94 7.89
CA LYS A 598 -81.92 -51.59 8.86
C LYS A 598 -82.10 -52.34 10.18
N HIS A 599 -81.13 -53.19 10.51
CA HIS A 599 -81.07 -53.85 11.82
C HIS A 599 -80.88 -52.82 12.94
N ALA A 600 -81.32 -53.16 14.16
CA ALA A 600 -81.14 -52.32 15.36
C ALA A 600 -79.66 -51.96 15.66
N SER A 601 -78.71 -52.67 15.04
CA SER A 601 -77.27 -52.37 15.05
C SER A 601 -76.87 -51.11 14.26
N GLU A 602 -77.74 -50.54 13.42
CA GLU A 602 -77.42 -49.32 12.64
C GLU A 602 -77.96 -48.01 13.25
N LEU A 603 -78.71 -48.07 14.36
CA LEU A 603 -79.24 -46.88 15.06
C LEU A 603 -78.91 -46.85 16.56
N GLY A 604 -78.33 -47.92 17.10
CA GLY A 604 -77.65 -47.92 18.40
C GLY A 604 -76.15 -47.74 18.21
N ALA A 605 -75.47 -47.09 19.15
CA ALA A 605 -74.00 -47.04 19.13
C ALA A 605 -73.44 -48.47 19.10
N SER A 606 -72.43 -48.75 18.29
CA SER A 606 -71.82 -50.08 18.23
C SER A 606 -71.06 -50.31 19.52
N ILE A 607 -71.37 -51.38 20.27
CA ILE A 607 -70.72 -51.64 21.57
C ILE A 607 -69.89 -52.91 21.50
N ALA A 608 -68.64 -52.82 21.93
CA ALA A 608 -67.79 -53.99 22.19
C ALA A 608 -67.33 -54.03 23.65
N LEU A 609 -67.22 -55.24 24.21
CA LEU A 609 -66.83 -55.48 25.60
C LEU A 609 -65.67 -56.48 25.68
N LEU A 610 -64.53 -56.01 26.20
CA LEU A 610 -63.33 -56.81 26.44
C LEU A 610 -63.06 -56.93 27.93
N GLU A 611 -62.64 -58.12 28.38
CA GLU A 611 -62.40 -58.40 29.78
C GLU A 611 -61.11 -59.23 30.03
N ASP A 612 -60.52 -59.04 31.20
CA ASP A 612 -59.61 -59.99 31.85
C ASP A 612 -60.44 -60.95 32.69
N GLN A 613 -60.83 -62.06 32.09
CA GLN A 613 -61.57 -63.11 32.76
C GLN A 613 -60.64 -64.19 33.26
N LYS A 614 -60.84 -64.61 34.50
CA LYS A 614 -60.14 -65.76 35.08
C LYS A 614 -61.13 -66.68 35.79
N PRO A 615 -60.85 -67.99 35.88
CA PRO A 615 -61.61 -68.87 36.76
C PRO A 615 -61.58 -68.36 38.19
N SER A 616 -62.68 -68.55 38.93
CA SER A 616 -62.78 -68.11 40.32
C SER A 616 -61.64 -68.66 41.20
N GLY A 617 -61.13 -67.81 42.09
CA GLY A 617 -60.01 -68.13 42.98
C GLY A 617 -58.61 -67.94 42.37
N VAL A 618 -58.53 -67.59 41.07
CA VAL A 618 -57.26 -67.26 40.40
C VAL A 618 -57.03 -65.75 40.45
N HIS A 619 -56.05 -65.34 41.24
CA HIS A 619 -55.74 -63.93 41.48
C HIS A 619 -55.38 -63.15 40.20
N GLY A 620 -55.67 -61.85 40.24
CA GLY A 620 -55.28 -60.87 39.22
C GLY A 620 -53.76 -60.76 39.01
N GLN A 621 -53.34 -59.98 38.02
CA GLN A 621 -51.93 -59.66 37.80
C GLN A 621 -51.34 -58.89 39.00
N VAL A 622 -50.10 -59.22 39.39
CA VAL A 622 -49.36 -58.55 40.48
C VAL A 622 -49.02 -57.11 40.06
N GLY A 623 -49.35 -56.14 40.90
CA GLY A 623 -49.08 -54.72 40.63
C GLY A 623 -47.59 -54.39 40.67
N SER A 624 -47.15 -53.38 39.91
CA SER A 624 -45.74 -53.01 39.78
C SER A 624 -45.55 -51.50 39.88
N THR A 625 -44.38 -51.08 40.42
CA THR A 625 -43.96 -49.68 40.49
C THR A 625 -43.42 -49.14 39.17
N SER A 626 -43.35 -49.97 38.14
CA SER A 626 -43.12 -49.58 36.74
C SER A 626 -44.37 -49.82 35.91
N TRP A 627 -44.52 -49.13 34.77
CA TRP A 627 -45.66 -49.34 33.87
C TRP A 627 -45.68 -50.79 33.37
N TYR A 628 -46.80 -51.46 33.61
CA TYR A 628 -47.05 -52.83 33.16
C TYR A 628 -48.36 -52.91 32.38
N VAL A 629 -48.43 -53.86 31.45
CA VAL A 629 -49.61 -54.08 30.61
C VAL A 629 -50.60 -54.95 31.36
N ARG A 630 -51.85 -54.49 31.46
CA ARG A 630 -52.96 -55.25 32.04
C ARG A 630 -53.38 -56.35 31.10
N HIS A 631 -53.73 -57.51 31.65
CA HIS A 631 -54.24 -58.61 30.85
C HIS A 631 -55.61 -58.24 30.28
N LEU A 632 -55.85 -58.60 29.04
CA LEU A 632 -57.15 -58.54 28.37
C LEU A 632 -57.18 -59.78 27.49
N ASN A 633 -58.03 -60.73 27.85
CA ASN A 633 -57.94 -62.08 27.32
C ASN A 633 -59.23 -62.59 26.68
N THR A 634 -60.36 -61.91 26.92
CA THR A 634 -61.67 -62.36 26.45
C THR A 634 -62.42 -61.22 25.78
N GLU A 635 -62.91 -61.47 24.57
CA GLU A 635 -63.91 -60.65 23.92
C GLU A 635 -65.29 -61.22 24.29
N VAL A 636 -66.03 -60.48 25.12
CA VAL A 636 -67.29 -60.94 25.70
C VAL A 636 -68.46 -60.65 24.78
N SER A 637 -68.41 -59.52 24.08
CA SER A 637 -69.46 -59.10 23.15
C SER A 637 -68.86 -58.14 22.13
N ASP A 638 -68.98 -58.45 20.85
CA ASP A 638 -68.72 -57.52 19.75
C ASP A 638 -69.60 -57.89 18.53
N PRO A 639 -70.92 -57.65 18.62
CA PRO A 639 -71.85 -58.06 17.57
C PRO A 639 -71.58 -57.37 16.23
N ASP A 640 -70.91 -56.22 16.25
CA ASP A 640 -70.64 -55.40 15.07
C ASP A 640 -69.19 -55.50 14.56
N GLY A 641 -68.34 -56.31 15.20
CA GLY A 641 -66.94 -56.52 14.82
C GLY A 641 -66.09 -55.24 14.89
N ILE A 642 -66.36 -54.36 15.86
CA ILE A 642 -65.65 -53.08 16.00
C ILE A 642 -64.27 -53.21 16.66
N VAL A 643 -63.93 -54.36 17.22
CA VAL A 643 -62.66 -54.60 17.89
C VAL A 643 -62.06 -55.97 17.55
N THR A 644 -60.75 -56.08 17.66
CA THR A 644 -60.05 -57.37 17.57
C THR A 644 -59.00 -57.45 18.67
N LEU A 645 -59.12 -58.44 19.55
CA LEU A 645 -58.22 -58.65 20.68
C LEU A 645 -57.04 -59.57 20.31
N ALA A 646 -55.81 -59.11 20.55
CA ALA A 646 -54.59 -59.89 20.33
C ALA A 646 -53.43 -59.48 21.27
N SER A 647 -52.99 -60.43 22.12
CA SER A 647 -51.85 -60.28 23.04
C SER A 647 -51.99 -59.13 24.05
N ASN A 648 -53.07 -59.13 24.83
CA ASN A 648 -53.41 -58.09 25.83
C ASN A 648 -53.54 -56.67 25.26
N ALA A 649 -53.74 -56.58 23.95
CA ALA A 649 -53.89 -55.34 23.21
C ALA A 649 -55.00 -55.54 22.17
N PHE A 650 -55.71 -54.49 21.81
CA PHE A 650 -56.85 -54.57 20.93
C PHE A 650 -56.78 -53.49 19.85
N THR A 651 -57.23 -53.83 18.63
CA THR A 651 -57.32 -52.90 17.51
C THR A 651 -58.78 -52.56 17.28
N VAL A 652 -59.11 -51.27 17.20
CA VAL A 652 -60.47 -50.83 16.88
C VAL A 652 -60.59 -50.63 15.37
N SER A 653 -61.67 -51.11 14.76
CA SER A 653 -61.93 -50.96 13.32
C SER A 653 -62.65 -49.64 12.98
N LYS A 654 -63.17 -48.95 14.00
CA LYS A 654 -63.84 -47.63 13.90
C LYS A 654 -63.36 -46.69 15.01
N ASP A 655 -63.72 -45.40 14.89
CA ASP A 655 -63.50 -44.43 15.95
C ASP A 655 -64.43 -44.77 17.12
N CYS A 656 -63.89 -44.94 18.32
CA CYS A 656 -64.68 -45.37 19.48
C CYS A 656 -64.35 -44.55 20.72
N PHE A 657 -65.30 -44.48 21.65
CA PHE A 657 -65.08 -44.04 23.01
C PHE A 657 -64.92 -45.27 23.91
N ALA A 658 -63.78 -45.39 24.60
CA ALA A 658 -63.55 -46.44 25.58
C ALA A 658 -63.88 -45.97 26.99
N ILE A 659 -64.58 -46.83 27.71
CA ILE A 659 -64.75 -46.82 29.16
C ILE A 659 -63.93 -47.99 29.70
N ILE A 660 -62.88 -47.70 30.46
CA ILE A 660 -61.95 -48.70 30.97
C ILE A 660 -62.06 -48.74 32.48
N SER A 661 -62.21 -49.93 33.04
CA SER A 661 -62.31 -50.17 34.48
C SER A 661 -61.25 -51.18 34.91
N SER A 662 -60.47 -50.86 35.94
CA SER A 662 -59.43 -51.75 36.48
C SER A 662 -59.21 -51.55 37.97
N PRO A 663 -58.88 -52.60 38.74
CA PRO A 663 -58.63 -52.51 40.15
C PRO A 663 -57.28 -51.86 40.41
N GLY A 664 -57.24 -51.05 41.46
CA GLY A 664 -56.02 -50.54 42.05
C GLY A 664 -56.15 -50.49 43.57
N ARG A 665 -55.02 -50.26 44.25
CA ARG A 665 -54.96 -50.10 45.70
C ARG A 665 -54.03 -48.93 46.02
N ASP A 666 -54.43 -48.11 46.99
CA ASP A 666 -53.80 -46.84 47.35
C ASP A 666 -53.69 -45.87 46.17
N ILE A 667 -52.49 -45.61 45.66
CA ILE A 667 -52.26 -44.72 44.51
C ILE A 667 -51.88 -45.56 43.30
N SER A 668 -52.78 -45.62 42.33
CA SER A 668 -52.58 -46.27 41.04
C SER A 668 -52.74 -45.26 39.91
N GLN A 669 -51.85 -45.34 38.94
CA GLN A 669 -51.87 -44.57 37.71
C GLN A 669 -52.28 -45.47 36.56
N TYR A 670 -53.17 -44.98 35.71
CA TYR A 670 -53.65 -45.69 34.54
C TYR A 670 -53.42 -44.86 33.30
N ARG A 671 -53.13 -45.56 32.20
CA ARG A 671 -53.13 -44.96 30.87
C ARG A 671 -53.57 -45.97 29.83
N LEU A 672 -54.19 -45.47 28.76
CA LEU A 672 -54.32 -46.23 27.54
C LEU A 672 -53.12 -45.91 26.64
N TRP A 673 -52.35 -46.92 26.27
CA TRP A 673 -51.19 -46.75 25.37
C TRP A 673 -51.59 -47.02 23.93
N ASN A 674 -51.37 -46.07 23.02
CA ASN A 674 -51.48 -46.30 21.59
C ASN A 674 -50.21 -46.99 21.11
N VAL A 675 -50.31 -48.29 20.88
CA VAL A 675 -49.20 -49.14 20.45
C VAL A 675 -48.76 -48.78 19.05
N THR A 676 -49.70 -48.48 18.14
CA THR A 676 -49.39 -48.13 16.75
C THR A 676 -48.55 -46.87 16.65
N ASN A 677 -48.86 -45.85 17.45
CA ASN A 677 -48.18 -44.56 17.39
C ASN A 677 -47.13 -44.38 18.50
N ASN A 678 -46.86 -45.44 19.28
CA ASN A 678 -45.93 -45.46 20.41
C ASN A 678 -46.04 -44.25 21.37
N LYS A 679 -47.27 -43.88 21.73
CA LYS A 679 -47.54 -42.74 22.63
C LYS A 679 -48.81 -43.00 23.45
N PRO A 680 -49.00 -42.33 24.61
CA PRO A 680 -50.23 -42.52 25.37
C PRO A 680 -51.41 -41.90 24.60
N ALA A 681 -52.53 -42.62 24.54
CA ALA A 681 -53.75 -42.20 23.84
C ALA A 681 -54.54 -41.14 24.63
N THR A 682 -54.30 -41.07 25.95
CA THR A 682 -54.86 -40.09 26.88
C THR A 682 -53.75 -39.57 27.80
N GLY A 683 -54.03 -38.50 28.56
CA GLY A 683 -53.21 -38.18 29.74
C GLY A 683 -53.26 -39.31 30.78
N VAL A 684 -52.26 -39.35 31.67
CA VAL A 684 -52.22 -40.31 32.79
C VAL A 684 -53.32 -39.97 33.79
N THR A 685 -54.19 -40.92 34.09
CA THR A 685 -55.23 -40.77 35.12
C THR A 685 -54.73 -41.33 36.45
N TYR A 686 -54.97 -40.59 37.53
CA TYR A 686 -54.60 -40.98 38.88
C TYR A 686 -55.84 -41.43 39.64
N SER A 687 -55.70 -42.45 40.46
CA SER A 687 -56.74 -42.85 41.40
C SER A 687 -56.15 -43.02 42.79
N TYR A 688 -56.88 -42.55 43.80
CA TYR A 688 -56.56 -42.67 45.22
C TYR A 688 -57.68 -43.45 45.92
N SER A 689 -57.36 -44.60 46.50
CA SER A 689 -58.29 -45.37 47.35
C SER A 689 -57.72 -45.43 48.76
N GLY A 690 -58.29 -44.69 49.71
CA GLY A 690 -57.85 -44.71 51.11
C GLY A 690 -58.28 -45.99 51.82
N GLY A 691 -57.30 -46.79 52.26
CA GLY A 691 -57.49 -47.91 53.19
C GLY A 691 -57.93 -49.22 52.53
N GLY A 692 -56.97 -50.09 52.18
CA GLY A 692 -57.13 -51.55 52.02
C GLY A 692 -58.07 -52.12 50.94
N TYR A 693 -59.02 -51.36 50.41
CA TYR A 693 -60.04 -51.84 49.46
C TYR A 693 -59.61 -51.66 48.01
N THR A 694 -59.90 -52.67 47.16
CA THR A 694 -59.68 -52.63 45.72
C THR A 694 -60.99 -52.28 45.02
N PHE A 695 -61.08 -51.08 44.44
CA PHE A 695 -62.24 -50.65 43.64
C PHE A 695 -61.90 -50.62 42.15
N PRO A 696 -62.87 -50.94 41.27
CA PRO A 696 -62.69 -50.74 39.83
C PRO A 696 -62.64 -49.23 39.53
N ASN A 697 -61.44 -48.72 39.27
CA ASN A 697 -61.24 -47.35 38.87
C ASN A 697 -61.55 -47.20 37.39
N THR A 698 -62.42 -46.25 37.06
CA THR A 698 -62.90 -46.06 35.70
C THR A 698 -62.31 -44.81 35.07
N PHE A 699 -61.77 -44.94 33.86
CA PHE A 699 -61.27 -43.82 33.07
C PHE A 699 -61.68 -43.97 31.60
N PHE A 700 -61.57 -42.87 30.86
CA PHE A 700 -62.16 -42.75 29.53
C PHE A 700 -61.13 -42.33 28.48
N ALA A 701 -61.30 -42.82 27.26
CA ALA A 701 -60.43 -42.48 26.14
C ALA A 701 -61.18 -42.39 24.81
N ARG A 702 -60.73 -41.53 23.89
CA ARG A 702 -61.12 -41.60 22.47
C ARG A 702 -60.09 -42.43 21.71
N LEU A 703 -60.57 -43.34 20.88
CA LEU A 703 -59.79 -44.27 20.08
C LEU A 703 -60.09 -43.99 18.62
N THR A 704 -59.04 -44.11 17.81
CA THR A 704 -59.10 -43.85 16.38
C THR A 704 -59.11 -45.17 15.63
N ALA A 705 -59.96 -45.27 14.60
CA ALA A 705 -60.07 -46.41 13.71
C ALA A 705 -58.71 -46.88 13.20
N GLY A 706 -58.53 -48.20 13.13
CA GLY A 706 -57.33 -48.89 12.64
C GLY A 706 -56.13 -48.82 13.58
N LYS A 707 -56.25 -48.24 14.78
CA LYS A 707 -55.13 -48.13 15.74
C LYS A 707 -55.24 -49.21 16.82
N LYS A 708 -54.08 -49.69 17.27
CA LYS A 708 -53.92 -50.71 18.31
C LYS A 708 -53.63 -50.06 19.65
N TYR A 709 -54.34 -50.49 20.68
CA TYR A 709 -54.27 -49.96 22.03
C TYR A 709 -54.08 -51.06 23.07
N ARG A 710 -53.51 -50.71 24.22
CA ARG A 710 -53.45 -51.60 25.40
C ARG A 710 -53.59 -50.78 26.69
N VAL A 711 -54.13 -51.40 27.72
CA VAL A 711 -54.29 -50.78 29.03
C VAL A 711 -53.01 -50.99 29.83
N GLU A 712 -52.46 -49.91 30.38
CA GLU A 712 -51.28 -49.96 31.24
C GLU A 712 -51.58 -49.34 32.60
N GLN A 713 -50.99 -49.93 33.63
CA GLN A 713 -51.09 -49.49 35.01
C GLN A 713 -49.71 -49.34 35.61
N LYS A 714 -49.57 -48.43 36.57
CA LYS A 714 -48.41 -48.28 37.43
C LYS A 714 -48.91 -48.00 38.84
N ASP A 715 -48.46 -48.78 39.80
CA ASP A 715 -48.87 -48.65 41.19
C ASP A 715 -47.76 -47.98 42.00
N ASN A 716 -48.11 -47.31 43.10
CA ASN A 716 -47.10 -46.72 43.98
C ASN A 716 -46.37 -47.77 44.85
N MET A 717 -46.87 -49.02 44.88
CA MET A 717 -46.26 -50.15 45.56
C MET A 717 -46.59 -51.46 44.82
N VAL A 718 -45.82 -52.53 45.07
CA VAL A 718 -46.12 -53.86 44.53
C VAL A 718 -47.36 -54.42 45.22
N LEU A 719 -48.37 -54.80 44.44
CA LEU A 719 -49.64 -55.32 44.95
C LEU A 719 -49.70 -56.84 44.76
N SER A 720 -49.74 -57.60 45.86
CA SER A 720 -49.99 -59.04 45.86
C SER A 720 -51.48 -59.33 46.07
N ASN A 721 -52.01 -60.27 45.29
CA ASN A 721 -53.35 -60.87 45.42
C ASN A 721 -54.52 -59.86 45.41
N VAL A 722 -54.77 -59.25 44.26
CA VAL A 722 -56.02 -58.52 43.98
C VAL A 722 -57.14 -59.55 43.78
N SER A 723 -58.23 -59.44 44.55
CA SER A 723 -59.43 -60.30 44.44
C SER A 723 -60.53 -59.58 43.67
N ALA A 724 -61.21 -60.26 42.74
CA ALA A 724 -62.42 -59.75 42.10
C ALA A 724 -63.66 -60.46 42.68
N SER A 725 -64.81 -59.79 42.65
CA SER A 725 -66.09 -60.34 43.11
C SER A 725 -66.88 -60.92 41.92
N GLY A 726 -67.22 -62.20 41.99
CA GLY A 726 -68.05 -62.90 40.99
C GLY A 726 -68.16 -64.40 41.26
N ALA A 727 -69.35 -64.98 41.07
CA ALA A 727 -69.55 -66.42 41.12
C ALA A 727 -69.25 -67.03 39.74
N GLY A 728 -68.14 -67.77 39.61
CA GLY A 728 -67.76 -68.49 38.39
C GLY A 728 -66.54 -67.87 37.68
N VAL A 729 -66.73 -66.72 37.03
CA VAL A 729 -65.67 -65.99 36.33
C VAL A 729 -65.41 -64.66 37.02
N GLU A 730 -64.15 -64.43 37.39
CA GLU A 730 -63.68 -63.20 38.01
C GLU A 730 -63.16 -62.23 36.94
N VAL A 731 -63.70 -61.00 36.95
CA VAL A 731 -63.35 -59.95 35.98
C VAL A 731 -62.43 -58.93 36.64
N TYR A 732 -61.20 -58.82 36.13
CA TYR A 732 -60.20 -57.92 36.68
C TYR A 732 -60.10 -56.61 35.91
N THR A 733 -59.99 -56.61 34.59
CA THR A 733 -59.99 -55.38 33.79
C THR A 733 -61.11 -55.49 32.78
N ARG A 734 -61.88 -54.41 32.60
CA ARG A 734 -62.96 -54.32 31.63
C ARG A 734 -62.75 -53.10 30.73
N VAL A 735 -62.90 -53.28 29.41
CA VAL A 735 -62.90 -52.21 28.44
C VAL A 735 -64.20 -52.31 27.65
N MET A 736 -65.06 -51.31 27.79
CA MET A 736 -66.24 -51.16 26.95
C MET A 736 -65.97 -50.08 25.91
N LEU A 737 -66.15 -50.42 24.65
CA LEU A 737 -66.00 -49.54 23.50
C LEU A 737 -67.37 -49.18 22.97
N ILE A 738 -67.56 -47.91 22.64
CA ILE A 738 -68.79 -47.37 22.06
C ILE A 738 -68.38 -46.63 20.79
N GLY A 739 -68.71 -47.19 19.63
CA GLY A 739 -68.38 -46.70 18.29
C GLY A 739 -69.54 -46.07 17.55
#